data_AF-A0A0B3WRF6-F1
#
_entry.id   AF-A0A0B3WRF6-F1
#
_cell.length_a   1.000
_cell.length_b   1.000
_cell.length_c   1.000
_cell.angle_alpha   90.00
_cell.angle_beta   90.00
_cell.angle_gamma   90.00
#
_symmetry.space_group_name_H-M   'P 1'
#
loop_
_entity.id
_entity.type
_entity.pdbx_description
1 polymer ?
#
loop_
_entity_poly.entity_id
_entity_poly.type
_entity_poly.pdbx_seq_one_letter_code
_entity_poly.pdbx_strand_id
1 'polypeptide(L)'
;MNSVLKAAGYILAHTPDMVIHNGTTQTTERVVNPDSEYLKVLKDHIRTYDEVVKYPPNQAYIGNITPDELSKYEMPWHDKEAPDASKYGKFGEIMPQEEFIGLMQICDVFDLVKLEKNFASLSKNLLSENKLISSDLVEKIKEGEELDTIMKFIEEEHAEPLYNNGEVVGCIKNAHDVDTNLSAHVLFENLVSKASCSFSIMNMLDKNNVNKDDIDYVIDCCEEACGDMNQRGGGNFAKAAAEIAGLNNATGSDVRGFCAGPAHAMVHAAALVKSGTFKNVIVCAGGSTAKLGMNGKDHVKKGMPILEDMVAGFAVLVSENDGVSPEIRNDMVGRHNVGTGSSPQAVITSLVSEPLDKAGLKITDIDKYSAEMQNPDITKPAGAGDVPNSNYKMIGALAVKKGDLDRKELLSFIEKHGMVGWAPTQGHIPSGVPYLGFAREDIMNGKIRNAMIVGKGSLFLGRMTNLFDGISFVIEENQAKKIQDLEEDESVDVKIPKIAITTLGSEHGEANVIEGALKATKSNISVTTIGSESAEGLKHVKTDCEKEAHELMEGLLDSKKVDGAVTMHYPFPIGVSTVGRVITPEKGREMFIATTTGTSSADRVEGMVKNAIYGIITAKACGIKNPTVGIANVDGARQVEIALKALKEKGYDINFAQSDRADGGIVMRGNDLMTASADVMVTDSLTGNLLIKMFSAYNSGGKYESVGYGYGPGIGKDFNKLIMIISRASGAPVIEGAIKFAAELVNNDVHNISKEEFAKVENAGFNEVLQGLKKSKPESTTTSEEKVEAPEKEVVTEQISGIDVMDLEDAVEVLWKNKIYAESGMGCTGPIVLVSPTNLEKSRALLIEAKFISE
;
A
#
# COMPACT_ATOMS: atom_id res chain seq x y z
N MET A 1 2.18 2.07 1.08
CA MET A 1 1.63 1.51 -0.17
C MET A 1 0.29 0.87 0.13
N ASN A 2 -0.59 0.71 -0.86
CA ASN A 2 -1.83 -0.07 -0.66
C ASN A 2 -1.50 -1.55 -0.54
N SER A 3 -2.29 -2.30 0.22
CA SER A 3 -2.25 -3.77 0.21
C SER A 3 -2.79 -4.31 -1.11
N VAL A 4 -2.46 -5.56 -1.45
CA VAL A 4 -2.81 -6.16 -2.73
C VAL A 4 -3.61 -7.46 -2.59
N LEU A 5 -4.44 -7.73 -3.58
CA LEU A 5 -5.17 -8.99 -3.77
C LEU A 5 -4.23 -10.02 -4.42
N LYS A 6 -3.56 -10.82 -3.59
CA LYS A 6 -2.46 -11.69 -4.05
C LYS A 6 -2.93 -13.04 -4.58
N ALA A 7 -3.98 -13.62 -4.00
CA ALA A 7 -4.48 -14.93 -4.40
C ALA A 7 -5.95 -15.12 -4.00
N ALA A 8 -6.63 -16.06 -4.65
CA ALA A 8 -7.96 -16.52 -4.30
C ALA A 8 -8.06 -18.04 -4.51
N GLY A 9 -8.92 -18.69 -3.74
CA GLY A 9 -9.26 -20.10 -3.88
C GLY A 9 -10.66 -20.41 -3.36
N TYR A 10 -11.26 -21.47 -3.90
CA TYR A 10 -12.68 -21.80 -3.71
C TYR A 10 -12.87 -23.31 -3.50
N ILE A 11 -14.02 -23.68 -2.93
CA ILE A 11 -14.52 -25.06 -2.89
C ILE A 11 -16.04 -25.05 -3.09
N LEU A 12 -16.53 -26.08 -3.76
CA LEU A 12 -17.92 -26.53 -3.63
C LEU A 12 -17.93 -27.99 -3.16
N ALA A 13 -18.65 -28.31 -2.09
CA ALA A 13 -18.89 -29.68 -1.67
C ALA A 13 -20.35 -30.04 -1.95
N HIS A 14 -20.57 -31.11 -2.73
CA HIS A 14 -21.90 -31.63 -3.02
C HIS A 14 -22.39 -32.43 -1.81
N THR A 15 -23.49 -32.00 -1.19
CA THR A 15 -23.99 -32.57 0.07
C THR A 15 -25.48 -32.93 -0.01
N PRO A 16 -25.86 -33.85 -0.92
CA PRO A 16 -27.25 -34.20 -1.22
C PRO A 16 -28.05 -34.63 0.01
N ASP A 17 -27.47 -35.44 0.91
CA ASP A 17 -28.17 -35.90 2.10
C ASP A 17 -28.29 -34.78 3.15
N MET A 18 -27.33 -33.86 3.22
CA MET A 18 -27.41 -32.71 4.13
C MET A 18 -28.53 -31.74 3.74
N VAL A 19 -28.87 -31.65 2.44
CA VAL A 19 -30.06 -30.91 1.99
C VAL A 19 -31.33 -31.49 2.62
N ILE A 20 -31.45 -32.83 2.61
CA ILE A 20 -32.63 -33.54 3.11
C ILE A 20 -32.69 -33.45 4.63
N HIS A 21 -31.58 -33.71 5.31
CA HIS A 21 -31.57 -33.96 6.75
C HIS A 21 -31.28 -32.71 7.58
N ASN A 22 -30.52 -31.73 7.08
CA ASN A 22 -29.99 -30.62 7.87
C ASN A 22 -30.46 -29.23 7.36
N GLY A 23 -30.89 -29.11 6.11
CA GLY A 23 -31.45 -27.86 5.56
C GLY A 23 -32.65 -27.34 6.35
N THR A 24 -32.65 -26.06 6.73
CA THR A 24 -33.67 -25.49 7.64
C THR A 24 -35.10 -25.60 7.10
N THR A 25 -35.27 -25.53 5.78
CA THR A 25 -36.59 -25.62 5.15
C THR A 25 -37.18 -27.03 5.29
N GLN A 26 -36.34 -28.04 5.13
CA GLN A 26 -36.69 -29.45 5.18
C GLN A 26 -36.91 -29.88 6.63
N THR A 27 -36.00 -29.50 7.54
CA THR A 27 -36.14 -29.80 8.97
C THR A 27 -37.35 -29.12 9.58
N THR A 28 -37.61 -27.85 9.25
CA THR A 28 -38.82 -27.15 9.70
C THR A 28 -40.09 -27.78 9.13
N GLU A 29 -40.12 -28.12 7.83
CA GLU A 29 -41.28 -28.81 7.25
C GLU A 29 -41.51 -30.17 7.90
N ARG A 30 -40.45 -30.91 8.24
CA ARG A 30 -40.57 -32.21 8.92
C ARG A 30 -41.22 -32.07 10.30
N VAL A 31 -40.92 -30.99 11.03
CA VAL A 31 -41.53 -30.69 12.33
C VAL A 31 -42.98 -30.23 12.19
N VAL A 32 -43.27 -29.37 11.22
CA VAL A 32 -44.58 -28.71 11.09
C VAL A 32 -45.60 -29.56 10.30
N ASN A 33 -45.13 -30.30 9.30
CA ASN A 33 -45.94 -31.07 8.35
C ASN A 33 -45.17 -32.30 7.82
N PRO A 34 -44.94 -33.33 8.66
CA PRO A 34 -44.09 -34.48 8.32
C PRO A 34 -44.55 -35.25 7.08
N ASP A 35 -45.85 -35.29 6.79
CA ASP A 35 -46.43 -35.99 5.64
C ASP A 35 -46.59 -35.10 4.40
N SER A 36 -45.91 -33.95 4.35
CA SER A 36 -46.00 -33.03 3.22
C SER A 36 -45.62 -33.71 1.89
N GLU A 37 -46.36 -33.38 0.82
CA GLU A 37 -46.01 -33.85 -0.52
C GLU A 37 -44.61 -33.41 -0.94
N TYR A 38 -44.16 -32.25 -0.47
CA TYR A 38 -42.81 -31.75 -0.68
C TYR A 38 -41.73 -32.73 -0.17
N LEU A 39 -41.82 -33.16 1.10
CA LEU A 39 -40.83 -34.07 1.68
C LEU A 39 -40.82 -35.45 0.99
N LYS A 40 -41.98 -35.93 0.52
CA LYS A 40 -42.09 -37.24 -0.16
C LYS A 40 -41.33 -37.28 -1.49
N VAL A 41 -41.37 -36.19 -2.25
CA VAL A 41 -40.76 -36.11 -3.58
C VAL A 41 -39.38 -35.44 -3.57
N LEU A 42 -38.98 -34.78 -2.48
CA LEU A 42 -37.73 -34.01 -2.39
C LEU A 42 -36.50 -34.77 -2.92
N LYS A 43 -36.35 -36.04 -2.52
CA LYS A 43 -35.23 -36.89 -2.92
C LYS A 43 -35.13 -37.08 -4.45
N ASP A 44 -36.27 -37.05 -5.15
CA ASP A 44 -36.33 -37.24 -6.60
C ASP A 44 -35.88 -35.98 -7.36
N HIS A 45 -35.67 -34.87 -6.63
CA HIS A 45 -35.18 -33.59 -7.15
C HIS A 45 -33.73 -33.30 -6.77
N ILE A 46 -33.04 -34.22 -6.07
CA ILE A 46 -31.63 -34.07 -5.75
C ILE A 46 -30.79 -34.47 -6.96
N ARG A 47 -29.78 -33.65 -7.27
CA ARG A 47 -28.89 -33.89 -8.41
C ARG A 47 -27.87 -34.97 -8.09
N THR A 48 -27.46 -35.70 -9.11
CA THR A 48 -26.29 -36.57 -9.05
C THR A 48 -25.00 -35.75 -9.03
N TYR A 49 -23.92 -36.34 -8.56
CA TYR A 49 -22.60 -35.68 -8.57
C TYR A 49 -22.14 -35.33 -10.00
N ASP A 50 -22.44 -36.15 -11.01
CA ASP A 50 -22.09 -35.88 -12.41
C ASP A 50 -22.83 -34.64 -12.96
N GLU A 51 -24.13 -34.52 -12.67
CA GLU A 51 -24.92 -33.34 -13.04
C GLU A 51 -24.39 -32.07 -12.36
N VAL A 52 -23.98 -32.17 -11.08
CA VAL A 52 -23.39 -31.07 -10.32
C VAL A 52 -22.06 -30.63 -10.90
N VAL A 53 -21.21 -31.56 -11.34
CA VAL A 53 -19.95 -31.24 -12.00
C VAL A 53 -20.21 -30.55 -13.34
N LYS A 54 -21.17 -31.03 -14.13
CA LYS A 54 -21.49 -30.46 -15.45
C LYS A 54 -22.26 -29.15 -15.40
N TYR A 55 -22.81 -28.77 -14.25
CA TYR A 55 -23.61 -27.56 -14.11
C TYR A 55 -22.77 -26.28 -14.36
N PRO A 56 -23.11 -25.44 -15.36
CA PRO A 56 -22.26 -24.31 -15.75
C PRO A 56 -21.93 -23.31 -14.62
N PRO A 57 -22.86 -22.92 -13.72
CA PRO A 57 -22.52 -22.05 -12.59
C PRO A 57 -21.52 -22.64 -11.61
N ASN A 58 -21.51 -23.96 -11.41
CA ASN A 58 -20.51 -24.61 -10.57
C ASN A 58 -19.13 -24.58 -11.24
N GLN A 59 -19.09 -24.79 -12.56
CA GLN A 59 -17.85 -24.64 -13.35
C GLN A 59 -17.34 -23.19 -13.33
N ALA A 60 -18.24 -22.20 -13.31
CA ALA A 60 -17.86 -20.79 -13.13
C ALA A 60 -17.28 -20.54 -11.73
N TYR A 61 -17.88 -21.10 -10.68
CA TYR A 61 -17.40 -20.92 -9.31
C TYR A 61 -15.97 -21.44 -9.09
N ILE A 62 -15.61 -22.58 -9.69
CA ILE A 62 -14.25 -23.14 -9.60
C ILE A 62 -13.28 -22.57 -10.66
N GLY A 63 -13.73 -21.68 -11.54
CA GLY A 63 -12.89 -20.96 -12.50
C GLY A 63 -12.64 -21.65 -13.84
N ASN A 64 -13.45 -22.64 -14.23
CA ASN A 64 -13.31 -23.31 -15.54
C ASN A 64 -13.98 -22.56 -16.68
N ILE A 65 -15.04 -21.79 -16.38
CA ILE A 65 -15.63 -20.84 -17.31
C ILE A 65 -15.71 -19.47 -16.66
N THR A 66 -15.58 -18.42 -17.45
CA THR A 66 -15.73 -17.03 -16.98
C THR A 66 -17.20 -16.63 -16.83
N PRO A 67 -17.52 -15.60 -16.02
CA PRO A 67 -18.87 -15.06 -15.95
C PRO A 67 -19.42 -14.59 -17.31
N ASP A 68 -18.53 -14.04 -18.16
CA ASP A 68 -18.90 -13.62 -19.52
C ASP A 68 -19.22 -14.83 -20.42
N GLU A 69 -18.51 -15.96 -20.28
CA GLU A 69 -18.86 -17.21 -20.98
C GLU A 69 -20.17 -17.80 -20.46
N LEU A 70 -20.39 -17.79 -19.14
CA LEU A 70 -21.66 -18.23 -18.55
C LEU A 70 -22.84 -17.40 -19.08
N SER A 71 -22.65 -16.10 -19.29
CA SER A 71 -23.69 -15.21 -19.82
C SER A 71 -24.18 -15.58 -21.23
N LYS A 72 -23.38 -16.36 -21.99
CA LYS A 72 -23.73 -16.84 -23.34
C LYS A 72 -24.67 -18.05 -23.31
N TYR A 73 -24.84 -18.72 -22.17
CA TYR A 73 -25.81 -19.80 -22.02
C TYR A 73 -27.21 -19.20 -21.87
N GLU A 74 -28.15 -19.69 -22.67
CA GLU A 74 -29.56 -19.37 -22.51
C GLU A 74 -30.07 -19.90 -21.16
N MET A 75 -30.72 -19.03 -20.37
CA MET A 75 -31.34 -19.42 -19.11
C MET A 75 -32.66 -20.18 -19.34
N PRO A 76 -33.02 -21.13 -18.46
CA PRO A 76 -32.29 -21.53 -17.25
C PRO A 76 -31.05 -22.39 -17.59
N TRP A 77 -30.10 -22.46 -16.67
CA TRP A 77 -28.86 -23.24 -16.83
C TRP A 77 -28.92 -24.64 -16.24
N HIS A 78 -29.87 -24.92 -15.37
CA HIS A 78 -30.04 -26.22 -14.70
C HIS A 78 -30.34 -27.40 -15.64
N ASP A 79 -30.70 -27.11 -16.89
CA ASP A 79 -30.93 -28.08 -17.97
C ASP A 79 -29.83 -28.03 -19.04
N LYS A 80 -28.70 -27.35 -18.74
CA LYS A 80 -27.52 -27.21 -19.60
C LYS A 80 -26.32 -27.89 -18.96
N GLU A 81 -25.38 -28.30 -19.80
CA GLU A 81 -24.11 -28.86 -19.38
C GLU A 81 -22.96 -28.03 -19.95
N ALA A 82 -21.95 -27.76 -19.12
CA ALA A 82 -20.71 -27.15 -19.56
C ALA A 82 -19.87 -28.18 -20.34
N PRO A 83 -19.31 -27.81 -21.51
CA PRO A 83 -18.39 -28.68 -22.23
C PRO A 83 -17.10 -28.85 -21.42
N ASP A 84 -16.50 -30.04 -21.49
CA ASP A 84 -15.24 -30.36 -20.83
C ASP A 84 -15.25 -30.14 -19.30
N ALA A 85 -16.43 -30.28 -18.68
CA ALA A 85 -16.60 -30.10 -17.25
C ALA A 85 -15.68 -31.02 -16.44
N SER A 86 -15.10 -30.45 -15.38
CA SER A 86 -14.14 -31.13 -14.51
C SER A 86 -14.47 -30.81 -13.06
N LYS A 87 -14.23 -31.78 -12.16
CA LYS A 87 -14.30 -31.51 -10.72
C LYS A 87 -13.19 -30.59 -10.24
N TYR A 88 -12.07 -30.50 -10.97
CA TYR A 88 -10.99 -29.56 -10.70
C TYR A 88 -11.10 -28.34 -11.60
N GLY A 89 -10.89 -27.16 -11.02
CA GLY A 89 -10.79 -25.92 -11.75
C GLY A 89 -9.62 -25.06 -11.35
N LYS A 90 -9.55 -23.88 -11.97
CA LYS A 90 -8.45 -22.92 -11.80
C LYS A 90 -8.33 -22.41 -10.37
N PHE A 91 -9.47 -22.09 -9.76
CA PHE A 91 -9.53 -21.51 -8.42
C PHE A 91 -9.93 -22.53 -7.35
N GLY A 92 -10.52 -23.66 -7.71
CA GLY A 92 -11.05 -24.59 -6.72
C GLY A 92 -11.40 -25.95 -7.26
N GLU A 93 -12.19 -26.70 -6.49
CA GLU A 93 -12.71 -28.00 -6.88
C GLU A 93 -14.10 -28.30 -6.32
N ILE A 94 -14.76 -29.27 -6.95
CA ILE A 94 -16.08 -29.80 -6.57
C ILE A 94 -15.85 -31.14 -5.86
N MET A 95 -16.06 -31.18 -4.55
CA MET A 95 -15.85 -32.34 -3.70
C MET A 95 -17.15 -33.17 -3.57
N PRO A 96 -17.11 -34.50 -3.69
CA PRO A 96 -18.26 -35.36 -3.42
C PRO A 96 -18.52 -35.50 -1.91
N GLN A 97 -19.71 -35.97 -1.54
CA GLN A 97 -20.16 -36.02 -0.14
C GLN A 97 -19.30 -36.95 0.72
N GLU A 98 -18.84 -38.07 0.17
CA GLU A 98 -18.04 -39.07 0.87
C GLU A 98 -16.68 -38.53 1.31
N GLU A 99 -16.04 -37.74 0.43
CA GLU A 99 -14.81 -37.01 0.74
C GLU A 99 -15.09 -35.91 1.78
N PHE A 100 -16.21 -35.19 1.64
CA PHE A 100 -16.55 -34.09 2.53
C PHE A 100 -16.86 -34.52 3.96
N ILE A 101 -17.59 -35.64 4.15
CA ILE A 101 -17.83 -36.21 5.49
C ILE A 101 -16.51 -36.68 6.13
N GLY A 102 -15.62 -37.29 5.35
CA GLY A 102 -14.27 -37.64 5.84
C GLY A 102 -13.48 -36.41 6.27
N LEU A 103 -13.56 -35.31 5.49
CA LEU A 103 -12.93 -34.04 5.83
C LEU A 103 -13.51 -33.42 7.11
N MET A 104 -14.82 -33.58 7.38
CA MET A 104 -15.42 -33.18 8.66
C MET A 104 -14.79 -33.92 9.84
N GLN A 105 -14.49 -35.23 9.71
CA GLN A 105 -13.78 -35.98 10.76
C GLN A 105 -12.32 -35.50 10.91
N ILE A 106 -11.63 -35.16 9.82
CA ILE A 106 -10.27 -34.57 9.87
C ILE A 106 -10.28 -33.25 10.65
N CYS A 107 -11.32 -32.43 10.47
CA CYS A 107 -11.49 -31.14 11.11
C CYS A 107 -11.90 -31.25 12.59
N ASP A 108 -12.39 -32.40 13.03
CA ASP A 108 -12.81 -32.63 14.40
C ASP A 108 -11.63 -33.01 15.30
N VAL A 109 -11.22 -32.06 16.13
CA VAL A 109 -10.12 -32.24 17.10
C VAL A 109 -10.62 -32.72 18.47
N PHE A 110 -11.93 -32.89 18.64
CA PHE A 110 -12.57 -33.26 19.91
C PHE A 110 -13.19 -34.66 19.89
N ASP A 111 -13.06 -35.40 18.79
CA ASP A 111 -13.54 -36.78 18.65
C ASP A 111 -15.07 -36.94 18.82
N LEU A 112 -15.80 -35.99 18.26
CA LEU A 112 -17.25 -35.91 18.21
C LEU A 112 -17.82 -36.60 16.96
N VAL A 113 -17.08 -36.62 15.84
CA VAL A 113 -17.48 -37.26 14.59
C VAL A 113 -17.14 -38.74 14.63
N LYS A 114 -18.18 -39.58 14.70
CA LYS A 114 -18.07 -41.04 14.68
C LYS A 114 -18.57 -41.56 13.35
N LEU A 115 -17.69 -42.17 12.57
CA LEU A 115 -18.03 -42.77 11.29
C LEU A 115 -18.21 -44.28 11.45
N GLU A 116 -19.10 -44.88 10.67
CA GLU A 116 -19.20 -46.33 10.54
C GLU A 116 -17.92 -46.87 9.88
N LYS A 117 -17.47 -48.06 10.31
CA LYS A 117 -16.19 -48.67 9.94
C LYS A 117 -15.90 -48.75 8.44
N ASN A 118 -16.87 -49.22 7.65
CA ASN A 118 -16.71 -49.33 6.20
C ASN A 118 -16.68 -47.95 5.55
N PHE A 119 -17.52 -47.03 6.01
CA PHE A 119 -17.52 -45.66 5.52
C PHE A 119 -16.23 -44.90 5.87
N ALA A 120 -15.71 -45.05 7.09
CA ALA A 120 -14.43 -44.48 7.50
C ALA A 120 -13.29 -44.97 6.60
N SER A 121 -13.28 -46.27 6.29
CA SER A 121 -12.30 -46.87 5.35
C SER A 121 -12.45 -46.32 3.93
N LEU A 122 -13.68 -46.13 3.44
CA LEU A 122 -13.98 -45.54 2.14
C LEU A 122 -13.47 -44.09 2.08
N SER A 123 -13.89 -43.24 3.01
CA SER A 123 -13.48 -41.83 3.07
C SER A 123 -11.96 -41.69 3.18
N LYS A 124 -11.30 -42.56 3.96
CA LYS A 124 -9.84 -42.58 4.09
C LYS A 124 -9.14 -42.86 2.76
N ASN A 125 -9.61 -43.87 2.02
CA ASN A 125 -9.06 -44.21 0.72
C ASN A 125 -9.26 -43.05 -0.28
N LEU A 126 -10.47 -42.50 -0.38
CA LEU A 126 -10.78 -41.39 -1.29
C LEU A 126 -9.93 -40.14 -0.99
N LEU A 127 -9.84 -39.75 0.29
CA LEU A 127 -9.06 -38.57 0.68
C LEU A 127 -7.55 -38.79 0.52
N SER A 128 -7.05 -40.02 0.59
CA SER A 128 -5.63 -40.33 0.30
C SER A 128 -5.25 -40.12 -1.17
N GLU A 129 -6.22 -40.13 -2.08
CA GLU A 129 -6.02 -39.82 -3.50
C GLU A 129 -6.09 -38.30 -3.76
N ASN A 130 -6.63 -37.51 -2.83
CA ASN A 130 -6.72 -36.06 -2.98
C ASN A 130 -5.37 -35.40 -2.64
N LYS A 131 -4.72 -34.81 -3.65
CA LYS A 131 -3.40 -34.17 -3.55
C LYS A 131 -3.28 -33.07 -2.50
N LEU A 132 -4.39 -32.47 -2.07
CA LEU A 132 -4.41 -31.40 -1.08
C LEU A 132 -4.41 -31.92 0.36
N ILE A 133 -4.77 -33.19 0.57
CA ILE A 133 -4.82 -33.83 1.87
C ILE A 133 -3.49 -34.57 2.10
N SER A 134 -2.71 -34.12 3.07
CA SER A 134 -1.45 -34.78 3.44
C SER A 134 -1.70 -36.12 4.13
N SER A 135 -0.69 -36.99 4.13
CA SER A 135 -0.71 -38.26 4.89
C SER A 135 -1.12 -38.07 6.34
N ASP A 136 -0.59 -37.02 6.98
CA ASP A 136 -0.85 -36.72 8.40
C ASP A 136 -2.32 -36.34 8.64
N LEU A 137 -2.99 -35.73 7.65
CA LEU A 137 -4.42 -35.45 7.73
C LEU A 137 -5.26 -36.71 7.47
N VAL A 138 -4.86 -37.55 6.51
CA VAL A 138 -5.52 -38.85 6.26
C VAL A 138 -5.47 -39.75 7.51
N GLU A 139 -4.38 -39.70 8.27
CA GLU A 139 -4.23 -40.46 9.52
C GLU A 139 -5.18 -40.02 10.64
N LYS A 140 -5.75 -38.81 10.55
CA LYS A 140 -6.78 -38.35 11.50
C LYS A 140 -8.12 -39.08 11.32
N ILE A 141 -8.36 -39.71 10.17
CA ILE A 141 -9.52 -40.56 9.94
C ILE A 141 -9.32 -41.88 10.69
N LYS A 142 -10.22 -42.12 11.66
CA LYS A 142 -10.18 -43.26 12.58
C LYS A 142 -10.67 -44.54 11.91
N GLU A 143 -10.49 -45.68 12.57
CA GLU A 143 -10.97 -46.98 12.06
C GLU A 143 -12.51 -47.05 11.92
N GLY A 144 -13.24 -46.17 12.62
CA GLY A 144 -14.70 -46.14 12.67
C GLY A 144 -15.28 -47.07 13.73
N GLU A 145 -16.59 -46.94 13.94
CA GLU A 145 -17.38 -47.69 14.92
C GLU A 145 -18.31 -48.68 14.21
N GLU A 146 -18.77 -49.69 14.93
CA GLU A 146 -19.82 -50.60 14.43
C GLU A 146 -21.16 -49.84 14.33
N LEU A 147 -21.97 -50.14 13.32
CA LEU A 147 -23.24 -49.44 13.07
C LEU A 147 -24.19 -49.45 14.28
N ASP A 148 -24.27 -50.57 15.01
CA ASP A 148 -25.07 -50.67 16.24
C ASP A 148 -24.64 -49.66 17.32
N THR A 149 -23.34 -49.31 17.37
CA THR A 149 -22.82 -48.29 18.30
C THR A 149 -23.22 -46.89 17.84
N ILE A 150 -23.13 -46.62 16.53
CA ILE A 150 -23.59 -45.35 15.94
C ILE A 150 -25.09 -45.14 16.21
N MET A 151 -25.90 -46.18 16.01
CA MET A 151 -27.34 -46.13 16.28
C MET A 151 -27.64 -45.85 17.75
N LYS A 152 -26.88 -46.44 18.70
CA LYS A 152 -26.99 -46.10 20.12
C LYS A 152 -26.67 -44.64 20.40
N PHE A 153 -25.62 -44.08 19.80
CA PHE A 153 -25.31 -42.65 19.97
C PHE A 153 -26.47 -41.76 19.49
N ILE A 154 -27.12 -42.12 18.40
CA ILE A 154 -28.26 -41.37 17.86
C ILE A 154 -29.50 -41.50 18.75
N GLU A 155 -29.88 -42.74 19.09
CA GLU A 155 -31.13 -43.05 19.78
C GLU A 155 -31.09 -42.74 21.28
N GLU A 156 -29.96 -43.02 21.94
CA GLU A 156 -29.80 -42.91 23.40
C GLU A 156 -29.05 -41.64 23.85
N GLU A 157 -28.07 -41.17 23.06
CA GLU A 157 -27.23 -40.01 23.40
C GLU A 157 -27.55 -38.74 22.59
N HIS A 158 -28.61 -38.77 21.79
CA HIS A 158 -29.07 -37.63 20.97
C HIS A 158 -27.98 -37.06 20.03
N ALA A 159 -27.15 -37.93 19.45
CA ALA A 159 -26.20 -37.55 18.42
C ALA A 159 -26.93 -37.21 17.10
N GLU A 160 -26.37 -36.29 16.31
CA GLU A 160 -26.89 -35.90 15.00
C GLU A 160 -26.40 -36.91 13.96
N PRO A 161 -27.29 -37.61 13.24
CA PRO A 161 -26.90 -38.61 12.24
C PRO A 161 -26.23 -37.99 11.01
N LEU A 162 -25.23 -38.69 10.46
CA LEU A 162 -24.62 -38.43 9.16
C LEU A 162 -25.13 -39.46 8.16
N TYR A 163 -25.59 -38.98 7.00
CA TYR A 163 -26.17 -39.82 5.96
C TYR A 163 -25.33 -39.79 4.68
N ASN A 164 -25.31 -40.91 3.97
CA ASN A 164 -24.82 -41.00 2.60
C ASN A 164 -25.71 -41.96 1.81
N ASN A 165 -26.27 -41.50 0.69
CA ASN A 165 -27.22 -42.26 -0.13
C ASN A 165 -28.45 -42.73 0.68
N GLY A 166 -28.90 -41.91 1.64
CA GLY A 166 -30.02 -42.22 2.53
C GLY A 166 -29.72 -43.21 3.66
N GLU A 167 -28.49 -43.73 3.77
CA GLU A 167 -28.08 -44.64 4.84
C GLU A 167 -27.28 -43.90 5.92
N VAL A 168 -27.45 -44.31 7.19
CA VAL A 168 -26.65 -43.76 8.30
C VAL A 168 -25.21 -44.28 8.19
N VAL A 169 -24.27 -43.37 7.98
CA VAL A 169 -22.83 -43.67 7.85
C VAL A 169 -21.99 -43.13 9.02
N GLY A 170 -22.64 -42.50 9.99
CA GLY A 170 -21.99 -41.96 11.17
C GLY A 170 -22.92 -41.08 11.98
N CYS A 171 -22.35 -40.40 12.97
CA CYS A 171 -23.04 -39.38 13.75
C CYS A 171 -22.06 -38.35 14.31
N ILE A 172 -22.59 -37.21 14.73
CA ILE A 172 -21.87 -36.18 15.49
C ILE A 172 -22.44 -36.15 16.90
N LYS A 173 -21.57 -36.35 17.90
CA LYS A 173 -21.98 -36.35 19.30
C LYS A 173 -22.17 -34.93 19.85
N ASN A 174 -22.97 -34.82 20.90
CA ASN A 174 -22.98 -33.62 21.75
C ASN A 174 -21.59 -33.42 22.37
N ALA A 175 -21.10 -32.18 22.42
CA ALA A 175 -19.89 -31.85 23.19
C ALA A 175 -20.22 -31.49 24.64
N HIS A 176 -21.50 -31.29 24.96
CA HIS A 176 -21.99 -31.04 26.31
C HIS A 176 -23.46 -31.44 26.46
N ASP A 177 -23.84 -32.00 27.62
CA ASP A 177 -25.17 -32.60 27.82
C ASP A 177 -26.34 -31.58 27.86
N VAL A 178 -26.06 -30.34 28.27
CA VAL A 178 -27.10 -29.31 28.47
C VAL A 178 -26.88 -28.01 27.71
N ASP A 179 -25.71 -27.84 27.07
CA ASP A 179 -25.43 -26.60 26.36
C ASP A 179 -25.94 -26.68 24.94
N THR A 180 -26.99 -25.92 24.62
CA THR A 180 -27.60 -25.90 23.29
C THR A 180 -26.62 -25.47 22.19
N ASN A 181 -25.62 -24.64 22.51
CA ASN A 181 -24.60 -24.19 21.55
C ASN A 181 -23.49 -25.24 21.34
N LEU A 182 -23.43 -26.27 22.19
CA LEU A 182 -22.56 -27.43 22.06
C LEU A 182 -23.36 -28.73 21.81
N SER A 183 -24.59 -28.56 21.31
CA SER A 183 -25.40 -29.68 20.84
C SER A 183 -24.85 -30.25 19.53
N ALA A 184 -25.15 -31.52 19.27
CA ALA A 184 -24.74 -32.22 18.06
C ALA A 184 -25.13 -31.46 16.78
N HIS A 185 -26.33 -30.87 16.75
CA HIS A 185 -26.82 -30.06 15.64
C HIS A 185 -25.94 -28.82 15.38
N VAL A 186 -25.63 -28.03 16.41
CA VAL A 186 -24.78 -26.83 16.26
C VAL A 186 -23.34 -27.22 15.92
N LEU A 187 -22.84 -28.30 16.49
CA LEU A 187 -21.52 -28.84 16.17
C LEU A 187 -21.43 -29.34 14.72
N PHE A 188 -22.50 -29.92 14.19
CA PHE A 188 -22.61 -30.28 12.78
C PHE A 188 -22.41 -29.07 11.88
N GLU A 189 -23.17 -27.99 12.12
CA GLU A 189 -23.06 -26.74 11.35
C GLU A 189 -21.65 -26.15 11.42
N ASN A 190 -21.09 -26.08 12.63
CA ASN A 190 -19.74 -25.59 12.86
C ASN A 190 -18.68 -26.44 12.15
N LEU A 191 -18.82 -27.77 12.13
CA LEU A 191 -17.86 -28.66 11.46
C LEU A 191 -17.97 -28.58 9.93
N VAL A 192 -19.17 -28.43 9.37
CA VAL A 192 -19.36 -28.18 7.93
C VAL A 192 -18.70 -26.87 7.50
N SER A 193 -18.90 -25.80 8.27
CA SER A 193 -18.24 -24.51 8.02
C SER A 193 -16.72 -24.64 8.16
N LYS A 194 -16.21 -25.24 9.24
CA LYS A 194 -14.77 -25.46 9.44
C LYS A 194 -14.15 -26.26 8.30
N ALA A 195 -14.77 -27.37 7.89
CA ALA A 195 -14.26 -28.25 6.83
C ALA A 195 -14.14 -27.52 5.48
N SER A 196 -15.22 -26.88 5.04
CA SER A 196 -15.23 -26.13 3.78
C SER A 196 -14.30 -24.90 3.83
N CYS A 197 -14.17 -24.23 4.97
CA CYS A 197 -13.24 -23.11 5.16
C CYS A 197 -11.77 -23.58 5.13
N SER A 198 -11.41 -24.64 5.86
CA SER A 198 -10.06 -25.21 5.84
C SER A 198 -9.62 -25.61 4.44
N PHE A 199 -10.53 -26.22 3.68
CA PHE A 199 -10.21 -26.71 2.35
C PHE A 199 -10.15 -25.62 1.28
N SER A 200 -10.92 -24.53 1.42
CA SER A 200 -10.77 -23.36 0.56
C SER A 200 -9.39 -22.70 0.75
N ILE A 201 -8.89 -22.65 1.99
CA ILE A 201 -7.52 -22.21 2.30
C ILE A 201 -6.49 -23.12 1.62
N MET A 202 -6.62 -24.45 1.77
CA MET A 202 -5.71 -25.41 1.14
C MET A 202 -5.68 -25.27 -0.39
N ASN A 203 -6.84 -25.09 -1.03
CA ASN A 203 -6.94 -24.80 -2.47
C ASN A 203 -6.21 -23.51 -2.83
N MET A 204 -6.48 -22.41 -2.11
CA MET A 204 -5.84 -21.12 -2.38
C MET A 204 -4.32 -21.22 -2.32
N LEU A 205 -3.78 -21.92 -1.32
CA LEU A 205 -2.34 -22.11 -1.14
C LEU A 205 -1.72 -22.92 -2.28
N ASP A 206 -2.29 -24.08 -2.64
CA ASP A 206 -1.79 -24.96 -3.71
C ASP A 206 -1.85 -24.27 -5.08
N LYS A 207 -3.01 -23.69 -5.43
CA LYS A 207 -3.24 -23.10 -6.76
C LYS A 207 -2.39 -21.86 -7.03
N ASN A 208 -1.93 -21.19 -5.96
CA ASN A 208 -1.16 -19.94 -6.06
C ASN A 208 0.28 -20.08 -5.55
N ASN A 209 0.73 -21.30 -5.22
CA ASN A 209 2.08 -21.59 -4.71
C ASN A 209 2.48 -20.68 -3.53
N VAL A 210 1.57 -20.51 -2.57
CA VAL A 210 1.79 -19.68 -1.37
C VAL A 210 2.39 -20.53 -0.25
N ASN A 211 3.48 -20.07 0.32
CA ASN A 211 4.08 -20.72 1.49
C ASN A 211 3.20 -20.53 2.73
N LYS A 212 2.88 -21.63 3.41
CA LYS A 212 2.03 -21.65 4.60
C LYS A 212 2.62 -20.88 5.78
N ASP A 213 3.94 -20.93 5.91
CA ASP A 213 4.67 -20.30 7.01
C ASP A 213 4.76 -18.77 6.85
N ASP A 214 4.44 -18.24 5.67
CA ASP A 214 4.44 -16.79 5.43
C ASP A 214 3.13 -16.12 5.89
N ILE A 215 2.12 -16.90 6.30
CA ILE A 215 0.80 -16.37 6.71
C ILE A 215 0.84 -15.94 8.18
N ASP A 216 0.52 -14.67 8.44
CA ASP A 216 0.56 -14.09 9.79
C ASP A 216 -0.83 -14.07 10.47
N TYR A 217 -1.89 -13.92 9.68
CA TYR A 217 -3.24 -13.71 10.20
C TYR A 217 -4.33 -14.32 9.33
N VAL A 218 -5.40 -14.81 9.95
CA VAL A 218 -6.60 -15.31 9.27
C VAL A 218 -7.84 -14.60 9.82
N ILE A 219 -8.72 -14.17 8.91
CA ILE A 219 -10.02 -13.60 9.21
C ILE A 219 -11.09 -14.52 8.63
N ASP A 220 -11.85 -15.17 9.50
CA ASP A 220 -13.05 -15.90 9.07
C ASP A 220 -14.24 -14.93 8.99
N CYS A 221 -15.07 -15.08 7.97
CA CYS A 221 -16.24 -14.25 7.74
C CYS A 221 -17.51 -15.00 7.35
N CYS A 222 -17.61 -16.27 7.76
CA CYS A 222 -18.84 -17.04 7.60
C CYS A 222 -19.99 -16.46 8.46
N GLU A 223 -21.20 -16.94 8.23
CA GLU A 223 -22.38 -16.55 9.02
C GLU A 223 -22.56 -17.36 10.32
N GLU A 224 -21.74 -18.40 10.53
CA GLU A 224 -21.81 -19.28 11.69
C GLU A 224 -21.14 -18.68 12.94
N ALA A 225 -21.60 -19.08 14.12
CA ALA A 225 -21.06 -18.65 15.40
C ALA A 225 -20.74 -19.87 16.28
N CYS A 226 -19.46 -20.03 16.65
CA CYS A 226 -19.05 -21.09 17.57
C CYS A 226 -18.77 -20.52 18.97
N GLY A 227 -18.97 -21.35 19.99
CA GLY A 227 -18.83 -20.97 21.40
C GLY A 227 -19.87 -21.64 22.30
N ASP A 228 -19.63 -21.62 23.60
CA ASP A 228 -20.55 -22.17 24.60
C ASP A 228 -21.68 -21.18 24.94
N MET A 229 -22.56 -21.56 25.86
CA MET A 229 -23.67 -20.73 26.34
C MET A 229 -23.22 -19.41 27.00
N ASN A 230 -21.98 -19.35 27.49
CA ASN A 230 -21.42 -18.17 28.16
C ASN A 230 -20.77 -17.21 27.17
N GLN A 231 -20.28 -17.70 26.03
CA GLN A 231 -19.52 -16.95 25.03
C GLN A 231 -19.94 -17.32 23.59
N ARG A 232 -21.21 -17.10 23.27
CA ARG A 232 -21.75 -17.36 21.91
C ARG A 232 -21.04 -16.49 20.88
N GLY A 233 -20.42 -17.12 19.88
CA GLY A 233 -19.61 -16.42 18.88
C GLY A 233 -18.23 -15.95 19.39
N GLY A 234 -17.82 -16.37 20.60
CA GLY A 234 -16.48 -16.14 21.14
C GLY A 234 -15.46 -17.22 20.75
N GLY A 235 -15.91 -18.31 20.12
CA GLY A 235 -15.03 -19.27 19.45
C GLY A 235 -14.39 -18.66 18.20
N ASN A 236 -13.35 -19.33 17.67
CA ASN A 236 -12.49 -18.77 16.63
C ASN A 236 -12.40 -19.71 15.43
N PHE A 237 -13.29 -19.53 14.46
CA PHE A 237 -13.27 -20.28 13.21
C PHE A 237 -12.00 -20.04 12.40
N ALA A 238 -11.48 -18.80 12.40
CA ALA A 238 -10.27 -18.47 11.67
C ALA A 238 -9.09 -19.34 12.09
N LYS A 239 -8.83 -19.45 13.40
CA LYS A 239 -7.78 -20.31 13.96
C LYS A 239 -8.09 -21.79 13.77
N ALA A 240 -9.34 -22.20 13.95
CA ALA A 240 -9.74 -23.58 13.75
C ALA A 240 -9.47 -24.02 12.30
N ALA A 241 -9.75 -23.16 11.32
CA ALA A 241 -9.49 -23.45 9.92
C ALA A 241 -7.99 -23.42 9.59
N ALA A 242 -7.26 -22.44 10.13
CA ALA A 242 -5.82 -22.28 9.99
C ALA A 242 -5.01 -23.47 10.53
N GLU A 243 -5.43 -24.03 11.66
CA GLU A 243 -4.84 -25.24 12.27
C GLU A 243 -4.87 -26.42 11.30
N ILE A 244 -6.03 -26.70 10.70
CA ILE A 244 -6.18 -27.82 9.75
C ILE A 244 -5.40 -27.56 8.46
N ALA A 245 -5.35 -26.30 8.00
CA ALA A 245 -4.58 -25.93 6.82
C ALA A 245 -3.05 -25.95 7.04
N GLY A 246 -2.59 -25.99 8.30
CA GLY A 246 -1.17 -26.04 8.68
C GLY A 246 -0.48 -24.67 8.69
N LEU A 247 -1.22 -23.61 9.03
CA LEU A 247 -0.69 -22.23 9.08
C LEU A 247 -0.07 -21.92 10.44
N ASN A 248 1.10 -22.51 10.73
CA ASN A 248 1.68 -22.54 12.07
C ASN A 248 2.01 -21.15 12.66
N ASN A 249 2.32 -20.17 11.81
CA ASN A 249 2.67 -18.81 12.23
C ASN A 249 1.46 -17.89 12.34
N ALA A 250 0.28 -18.34 11.91
CA ALA A 250 -0.91 -17.51 11.85
C ALA A 250 -1.65 -17.44 13.20
N THR A 251 -2.08 -16.24 13.57
CA THR A 251 -3.20 -16.07 14.52
C THR A 251 -4.47 -15.69 13.73
N GLY A 252 -5.58 -15.40 14.41
CA GLY A 252 -6.80 -15.05 13.68
C GLY A 252 -7.96 -14.62 14.54
N SER A 253 -8.99 -14.10 13.88
CA SER A 253 -10.25 -13.66 14.49
C SER A 253 -11.41 -13.76 13.51
N ASP A 254 -12.62 -13.76 14.05
CA ASP A 254 -13.85 -13.87 13.26
C ASP A 254 -14.49 -12.48 13.06
N VAL A 255 -14.98 -12.21 11.85
CA VAL A 255 -15.75 -11.01 11.50
C VAL A 255 -17.14 -11.46 11.06
N ARG A 256 -18.19 -10.89 11.66
CA ARG A 256 -19.59 -11.24 11.36
C ARG A 256 -20.33 -10.03 10.82
N GLY A 257 -20.98 -10.21 9.68
CA GLY A 257 -21.74 -9.16 8.98
C GLY A 257 -22.72 -9.72 7.95
N PHE A 258 -23.12 -10.99 8.09
CA PHE A 258 -23.95 -11.72 7.13
C PHE A 258 -23.39 -11.58 5.70
N CYS A 259 -24.22 -11.27 4.69
CA CYS A 259 -23.77 -11.05 3.31
C CYS A 259 -22.76 -9.89 3.15
N ALA A 260 -22.58 -9.00 4.12
CA ALA A 260 -21.56 -7.96 4.09
C ALA A 260 -20.25 -8.38 4.79
N GLY A 261 -20.26 -9.49 5.54
CA GLY A 261 -19.13 -10.00 6.32
C GLY A 261 -17.84 -10.11 5.51
N PRO A 262 -17.85 -10.71 4.30
CA PRO A 262 -16.64 -10.83 3.50
C PRO A 262 -16.06 -9.49 3.04
N ALA A 263 -16.90 -8.52 2.68
CA ALA A 263 -16.41 -7.19 2.30
C ALA A 263 -15.83 -6.42 3.51
N HIS A 264 -16.43 -6.57 4.70
CA HIS A 264 -15.84 -6.05 5.95
C HIS A 264 -14.48 -6.69 6.23
N ALA A 265 -14.40 -8.02 6.13
CA ALA A 265 -13.17 -8.76 6.37
C ALA A 265 -12.05 -8.38 5.37
N MET A 266 -12.38 -8.16 4.09
CA MET A 266 -11.43 -7.64 3.09
C MET A 266 -10.91 -6.25 3.46
N VAL A 267 -11.79 -5.33 3.88
CA VAL A 267 -11.38 -3.99 4.33
C VAL A 267 -10.50 -4.07 5.59
N HIS A 268 -10.83 -4.95 6.54
CA HIS A 268 -10.03 -5.18 7.74
C HIS A 268 -8.64 -5.75 7.40
N ALA A 269 -8.57 -6.79 6.57
CA ALA A 269 -7.31 -7.38 6.12
C ALA A 269 -6.44 -6.35 5.39
N ALA A 270 -7.05 -5.58 4.48
CA ALA A 270 -6.36 -4.53 3.76
C ALA A 270 -5.80 -3.45 4.68
N ALA A 271 -6.54 -3.08 5.74
CA ALA A 271 -6.09 -2.12 6.74
C ALA A 271 -4.94 -2.65 7.61
N LEU A 272 -5.04 -3.91 8.08
CA LEU A 272 -3.99 -4.57 8.88
C LEU A 272 -2.66 -4.70 8.13
N VAL A 273 -2.73 -4.99 6.83
CA VAL A 273 -1.54 -5.03 5.99
C VAL A 273 -1.00 -3.64 5.73
N LYS A 274 -1.87 -2.69 5.36
CA LYS A 274 -1.46 -1.31 5.07
C LYS A 274 -0.85 -0.60 6.29
N SER A 275 -1.25 -0.95 7.52
CA SER A 275 -0.65 -0.43 8.75
C SER A 275 0.70 -1.07 9.09
N GLY A 276 1.12 -2.13 8.38
CA GLY A 276 2.34 -2.89 8.69
C GLY A 276 2.21 -3.79 9.92
N THR A 277 0.97 -4.10 10.35
CA THR A 277 0.74 -4.99 11.50
C THR A 277 1.01 -6.44 11.12
N PHE A 278 0.59 -6.84 9.92
CA PHE A 278 0.81 -8.16 9.34
C PHE A 278 1.20 -8.02 7.87
N LYS A 279 1.94 -8.97 7.31
CA LYS A 279 2.32 -8.96 5.89
C LYS A 279 1.32 -9.71 5.03
N ASN A 280 0.87 -10.86 5.51
CA ASN A 280 -0.03 -11.76 4.78
C ASN A 280 -1.24 -12.10 5.66
N VAL A 281 -2.41 -11.66 5.20
CA VAL A 281 -3.69 -11.88 5.87
C VAL A 281 -4.62 -12.65 4.95
N ILE A 282 -5.09 -13.81 5.38
CA ILE A 282 -6.12 -14.58 4.67
C ILE A 282 -7.49 -14.10 5.14
N VAL A 283 -8.40 -13.86 4.21
CA VAL A 283 -9.84 -13.72 4.44
C VAL A 283 -10.53 -14.96 3.90
N CYS A 284 -11.26 -15.68 4.73
CA CYS A 284 -11.88 -16.95 4.36
C CYS A 284 -13.28 -17.11 4.94
N ALA A 285 -14.06 -18.01 4.37
CA ALA A 285 -15.32 -18.47 4.94
C ALA A 285 -15.66 -19.87 4.43
N GLY A 286 -16.32 -20.64 5.29
CA GLY A 286 -16.97 -21.90 4.96
C GLY A 286 -18.48 -21.79 4.93
N GLY A 287 -19.11 -22.78 4.31
CA GLY A 287 -20.53 -22.80 4.03
C GLY A 287 -21.42 -23.19 5.22
N SER A 288 -22.73 -23.06 5.03
CA SER A 288 -23.76 -23.28 6.04
C SER A 288 -24.76 -24.33 5.59
N THR A 289 -25.03 -25.33 6.44
CA THR A 289 -26.06 -26.35 6.16
C THR A 289 -27.47 -25.77 6.20
N ALA A 290 -27.68 -24.74 7.02
CA ALA A 290 -28.99 -24.13 7.23
C ALA A 290 -29.60 -23.58 5.94
N LYS A 291 -28.75 -23.21 4.97
CA LYS A 291 -29.13 -22.65 3.67
C LYS A 291 -29.27 -23.68 2.55
N LEU A 292 -28.95 -24.95 2.82
CA LEU A 292 -29.15 -26.02 1.85
C LEU A 292 -30.65 -26.23 1.61
N GLY A 293 -31.04 -26.25 0.34
CA GLY A 293 -32.42 -26.38 -0.11
C GLY A 293 -33.39 -25.31 0.42
N MET A 294 -32.91 -24.11 0.77
CA MET A 294 -33.73 -23.02 1.34
C MET A 294 -34.94 -22.63 0.47
N ASN A 295 -34.77 -22.67 -0.85
CA ASN A 295 -35.80 -22.40 -1.86
C ASN A 295 -36.39 -23.68 -2.46
N GLY A 296 -36.10 -24.84 -1.86
CA GLY A 296 -36.41 -26.15 -2.43
C GLY A 296 -37.90 -26.39 -2.68
N LYS A 297 -38.79 -25.82 -1.85
CA LYS A 297 -40.25 -25.89 -2.06
C LYS A 297 -40.66 -25.29 -3.40
N ASP A 298 -40.08 -24.16 -3.79
CA ASP A 298 -40.38 -23.50 -5.05
C ASP A 298 -39.75 -24.22 -6.24
N HIS A 299 -38.57 -24.81 -6.08
CA HIS A 299 -37.92 -25.65 -7.09
C HIS A 299 -38.77 -26.90 -7.39
N VAL A 300 -39.14 -27.66 -6.35
CA VAL A 300 -39.98 -28.87 -6.47
C VAL A 300 -41.33 -28.54 -7.11
N LYS A 301 -42.00 -27.48 -6.65
CA LYS A 301 -43.28 -27.04 -7.22
C LYS A 301 -43.21 -26.73 -8.73
N LYS A 302 -42.03 -26.37 -9.22
CA LYS A 302 -41.77 -26.04 -10.63
C LYS A 302 -41.15 -27.21 -11.42
N GLY A 303 -41.00 -28.39 -10.82
CA GLY A 303 -40.37 -29.53 -11.48
C GLY A 303 -38.86 -29.37 -11.66
N MET A 304 -38.22 -28.50 -10.89
CA MET A 304 -36.80 -28.21 -10.99
C MET A 304 -35.98 -29.05 -9.99
N PRO A 305 -34.74 -29.43 -10.30
CA PRO A 305 -33.82 -29.94 -9.29
C PRO A 305 -33.59 -28.92 -8.17
N ILE A 306 -33.23 -29.40 -6.98
CA ILE A 306 -32.74 -28.57 -5.89
C ILE A 306 -31.34 -28.11 -6.24
N LEU A 307 -31.16 -26.81 -6.41
CA LEU A 307 -29.87 -26.22 -6.82
C LEU A 307 -29.01 -25.74 -5.63
N GLU A 308 -29.59 -25.76 -4.42
CA GLU A 308 -28.94 -25.38 -3.16
C GLU A 308 -28.43 -26.62 -2.42
N ASP A 309 -27.69 -27.46 -3.14
CA ASP A 309 -27.10 -28.73 -2.71
C ASP A 309 -25.56 -28.66 -2.57
N MET A 310 -25.01 -27.45 -2.64
CA MET A 310 -23.58 -27.18 -2.53
C MET A 310 -23.26 -26.41 -1.25
N VAL A 311 -22.44 -26.99 -0.38
CA VAL A 311 -21.71 -26.23 0.65
C VAL A 311 -20.53 -25.54 -0.03
N ALA A 312 -20.44 -24.22 0.06
CA ALA A 312 -19.44 -23.46 -0.67
C ALA A 312 -18.48 -22.77 0.30
N GLY A 313 -17.23 -22.60 -0.12
CA GLY A 313 -16.22 -21.87 0.65
C GLY A 313 -15.33 -21.03 -0.24
N PHE A 314 -14.66 -20.05 0.36
CA PHE A 314 -13.63 -19.26 -0.29
C PHE A 314 -12.50 -18.90 0.67
N ALA A 315 -11.33 -18.62 0.10
CA ALA A 315 -10.19 -18.02 0.77
C ALA A 315 -9.50 -17.03 -0.18
N VAL A 316 -9.07 -15.90 0.37
CA VAL A 316 -8.44 -14.80 -0.37
C VAL A 316 -7.24 -14.32 0.41
N LEU A 317 -6.10 -14.15 -0.25
CA LEU A 317 -4.87 -13.63 0.36
C LEU A 317 -4.73 -12.14 0.08
N VAL A 318 -4.65 -11.36 1.14
CA VAL A 318 -4.28 -9.95 1.12
C VAL A 318 -2.84 -9.82 1.61
N SER A 319 -1.98 -9.17 0.82
CA SER A 319 -0.53 -9.11 1.09
C SER A 319 0.02 -7.69 0.98
N GLU A 320 1.24 -7.48 1.47
CA GLU A 320 2.03 -6.29 1.15
C GLU A 320 2.12 -6.11 -0.37
N ASN A 321 2.20 -4.85 -0.82
CA ASN A 321 2.28 -4.55 -2.24
C ASN A 321 3.51 -5.21 -2.88
N ASP A 322 3.28 -6.10 -3.83
CA ASP A 322 4.31 -6.82 -4.58
C ASP A 322 4.64 -6.15 -5.93
N GLY A 323 4.01 -5.02 -6.23
CA GLY A 323 4.16 -4.27 -7.48
C GLY A 323 3.42 -4.86 -8.68
N VAL A 324 2.74 -5.99 -8.53
CA VAL A 324 2.11 -6.74 -9.65
C VAL A 324 0.62 -7.01 -9.39
N SER A 325 0.29 -7.48 -8.20
CA SER A 325 -1.07 -7.87 -7.82
C SER A 325 -1.96 -6.62 -7.64
N PRO A 326 -3.27 -6.70 -7.96
CA PRO A 326 -4.17 -5.55 -7.87
C PRO A 326 -4.20 -4.91 -6.48
N GLU A 327 -4.17 -3.58 -6.42
CA GLU A 327 -4.22 -2.81 -5.19
C GLU A 327 -5.64 -2.69 -4.64
N ILE A 328 -5.77 -2.80 -3.32
CA ILE A 328 -7.02 -2.57 -2.60
C ILE A 328 -7.04 -1.12 -2.10
N ARG A 329 -8.02 -0.33 -2.54
CA ARG A 329 -8.13 1.11 -2.26
C ARG A 329 -8.86 1.37 -0.95
N ASN A 330 -8.13 1.35 0.17
CA ASN A 330 -8.68 1.67 1.51
C ASN A 330 -9.25 3.11 1.61
N ASP A 331 -8.84 4.03 0.74
CA ASP A 331 -9.36 5.39 0.66
C ASP A 331 -10.71 5.49 -0.08
N MET A 332 -11.08 4.43 -0.82
CA MET A 332 -12.33 4.33 -1.59
C MET A 332 -13.33 3.34 -0.96
N VAL A 333 -13.44 3.37 0.37
CA VAL A 333 -14.38 2.50 1.10
C VAL A 333 -15.75 3.18 1.25
N GLY A 334 -16.77 2.58 0.64
CA GLY A 334 -18.17 2.97 0.83
C GLY A 334 -18.71 2.40 2.14
N ARG A 335 -19.51 3.18 2.86
CA ARG A 335 -19.95 2.81 4.22
C ARG A 335 -21.43 3.08 4.38
N HIS A 336 -22.19 2.03 4.69
CA HIS A 336 -23.55 2.21 5.20
C HIS A 336 -23.48 2.56 6.68
N ASN A 337 -23.62 3.85 6.99
CA ASN A 337 -23.57 4.32 8.37
C ASN A 337 -24.97 4.29 9.03
N VAL A 338 -25.01 4.32 10.37
CA VAL A 338 -26.25 4.31 11.17
C VAL A 338 -27.25 5.40 10.74
N GLY A 339 -26.76 6.56 10.29
CA GLY A 339 -27.58 7.68 9.83
C GLY A 339 -28.09 7.57 8.38
N THR A 340 -27.62 6.61 7.58
CA THR A 340 -27.99 6.44 6.16
C THR A 340 -29.46 6.06 6.00
N GLY A 341 -30.04 5.42 7.03
CA GLY A 341 -31.37 4.82 6.96
C GLY A 341 -31.39 3.55 6.11
N SER A 342 -32.59 3.04 5.82
CA SER A 342 -32.79 1.72 5.20
C SER A 342 -33.34 1.76 3.77
N SER A 343 -33.48 2.94 3.15
CA SER A 343 -33.97 3.01 1.77
C SER A 343 -32.92 2.47 0.79
N PRO A 344 -33.29 1.63 -0.20
CA PRO A 344 -32.32 1.07 -1.15
C PRO A 344 -31.47 2.12 -1.87
N GLN A 345 -32.08 3.27 -2.21
CA GLN A 345 -31.37 4.37 -2.86
C GLN A 345 -30.31 5.00 -1.96
N ALA A 346 -30.61 5.21 -0.67
CA ALA A 346 -29.63 5.76 0.27
C ALA A 346 -28.46 4.79 0.48
N VAL A 347 -28.76 3.49 0.62
CA VAL A 347 -27.75 2.44 0.76
C VAL A 347 -26.82 2.39 -0.45
N ILE A 348 -27.35 2.33 -1.68
CA ILE A 348 -26.49 2.31 -2.88
C ILE A 348 -25.73 3.64 -3.05
N THR A 349 -26.31 4.77 -2.66
CA THR A 349 -25.60 6.06 -2.69
C THR A 349 -24.37 6.03 -1.76
N SER A 350 -24.52 5.55 -0.52
CA SER A 350 -23.43 5.51 0.45
C SER A 350 -22.36 4.45 0.14
N LEU A 351 -22.76 3.35 -0.52
CA LEU A 351 -21.84 2.27 -0.89
C LEU A 351 -21.16 2.51 -2.24
N VAL A 352 -21.76 3.22 -3.18
CA VAL A 352 -21.22 3.36 -4.54
C VAL A 352 -20.83 4.80 -4.84
N SER A 353 -21.77 5.74 -4.80
CA SER A 353 -21.50 7.12 -5.24
C SER A 353 -20.53 7.85 -4.31
N GLU A 354 -20.80 7.87 -3.00
CA GLU A 354 -20.02 8.65 -2.03
C GLU A 354 -18.51 8.32 -2.00
N PRO A 355 -18.07 7.05 -2.00
CA PRO A 355 -16.63 6.75 -2.05
C PRO A 355 -15.99 7.14 -3.39
N LEU A 356 -16.70 7.03 -4.52
CA LEU A 356 -16.18 7.43 -5.84
C LEU A 356 -16.06 8.95 -5.95
N ASP A 357 -17.07 9.70 -5.45
CA ASP A 357 -17.06 11.16 -5.41
C ASP A 357 -15.85 11.70 -4.64
N LYS A 358 -15.51 11.08 -3.51
CA LYS A 358 -14.32 11.44 -2.71
C LYS A 358 -13.01 11.23 -3.46
N ALA A 359 -12.96 10.24 -4.35
CA ALA A 359 -11.82 9.96 -5.20
C ALA A 359 -11.84 10.75 -6.53
N GLY A 360 -12.86 11.59 -6.76
CA GLY A 360 -13.02 12.33 -8.01
C GLY A 360 -13.40 11.45 -9.21
N LEU A 361 -14.03 10.29 -8.96
CA LEU A 361 -14.43 9.32 -9.98
C LEU A 361 -15.95 9.28 -10.16
N LYS A 362 -16.39 8.97 -11.37
CA LYS A 362 -17.79 8.71 -11.72
C LYS A 362 -18.12 7.23 -11.56
N ILE A 363 -19.42 6.94 -11.47
CA ILE A 363 -19.92 5.55 -11.52
C ILE A 363 -19.51 4.85 -12.83
N THR A 364 -19.39 5.59 -13.93
CA THR A 364 -18.96 5.06 -15.23
C THR A 364 -17.46 4.79 -15.33
N ASP A 365 -16.65 5.23 -14.37
CA ASP A 365 -15.19 5.04 -14.36
C ASP A 365 -14.78 3.70 -13.72
N ILE A 366 -15.73 2.98 -13.10
CA ILE A 366 -15.53 1.63 -12.58
C ILE A 366 -15.86 0.62 -13.69
N ASP A 367 -14.89 -0.20 -14.09
CA ASP A 367 -15.06 -1.12 -15.22
C ASP A 367 -16.01 -2.27 -14.88
N LYS A 368 -15.96 -2.82 -13.65
CA LYS A 368 -16.89 -3.87 -13.18
C LYS A 368 -17.43 -3.64 -11.77
N TYR A 369 -18.71 -3.96 -11.56
CA TYR A 369 -19.34 -4.01 -10.25
C TYR A 369 -19.65 -5.46 -9.85
N SER A 370 -19.28 -5.85 -8.64
CA SER A 370 -19.65 -7.15 -8.07
C SER A 370 -20.54 -6.93 -6.84
N ALA A 371 -21.83 -7.22 -6.99
CA ALA A 371 -22.85 -6.95 -5.98
C ALA A 371 -23.89 -8.08 -5.93
N GLU A 372 -23.89 -8.85 -4.83
CA GLU A 372 -24.82 -9.95 -4.57
C GLU A 372 -24.90 -10.96 -5.74
N MET A 373 -23.81 -11.71 -5.95
CA MET A 373 -23.55 -12.66 -7.05
C MET A 373 -24.39 -13.94 -7.03
N GLN A 374 -25.60 -13.88 -6.49
CA GLN A 374 -26.53 -15.00 -6.35
C GLN A 374 -26.88 -15.56 -7.73
N ASN A 375 -26.86 -16.88 -7.84
CA ASN A 375 -27.22 -17.59 -9.06
C ASN A 375 -28.72 -17.36 -9.41
N PRO A 376 -29.05 -16.71 -10.55
CA PRO A 376 -30.42 -16.45 -10.94
C PRO A 376 -31.27 -17.69 -11.20
N ASP A 377 -30.67 -18.84 -11.52
CA ASP A 377 -31.39 -20.12 -11.60
C ASP A 377 -31.98 -20.54 -10.26
N ILE A 378 -31.36 -20.14 -9.15
CA ILE A 378 -31.85 -20.42 -7.79
C ILE A 378 -32.94 -19.41 -7.41
N THR A 379 -32.69 -18.12 -7.65
CA THR A 379 -33.48 -17.02 -7.08
C THR A 379 -34.70 -16.62 -7.91
N LYS A 380 -34.65 -16.73 -9.25
CA LYS A 380 -35.82 -16.42 -10.11
C LYS A 380 -37.00 -17.34 -9.82
N PRO A 381 -36.82 -18.67 -9.68
CA PRO A 381 -37.92 -19.57 -9.31
C PRO A 381 -38.53 -19.26 -7.94
N ALA A 382 -37.73 -18.82 -6.96
CA ALA A 382 -38.19 -18.46 -5.62
C ALA A 382 -38.88 -17.08 -5.55
N GLY A 383 -38.95 -16.34 -6.67
CA GLY A 383 -39.59 -15.02 -6.74
C GLY A 383 -38.70 -13.85 -6.31
N ALA A 384 -37.43 -14.10 -5.93
CA ALA A 384 -36.46 -13.05 -5.66
C ALA A 384 -35.92 -12.37 -6.94
N GLY A 385 -36.08 -13.02 -8.09
CA GLY A 385 -35.70 -12.47 -9.39
C GLY A 385 -34.19 -12.55 -9.66
N ASP A 386 -33.69 -11.70 -10.55
CA ASP A 386 -32.27 -11.60 -10.90
C ASP A 386 -31.60 -10.56 -9.99
N VAL A 387 -31.01 -11.02 -8.89
CA VAL A 387 -30.48 -10.14 -7.84
C VAL A 387 -29.27 -9.31 -8.33
N PRO A 388 -28.23 -9.89 -8.98
CA PRO A 388 -27.14 -9.11 -9.56
C PRO A 388 -27.65 -8.04 -10.55
N ASN A 389 -28.49 -8.42 -11.52
CA ASN A 389 -29.03 -7.48 -12.51
C ASN A 389 -29.84 -6.34 -11.87
N SER A 390 -30.59 -6.64 -10.81
CA SER A 390 -31.33 -5.62 -10.06
C SER A 390 -30.40 -4.60 -9.39
N ASN A 391 -29.25 -5.04 -8.86
CA ASN A 391 -28.23 -4.16 -8.32
C ASN A 391 -27.59 -3.29 -9.41
N TYR A 392 -27.23 -3.84 -10.58
CA TYR A 392 -26.66 -3.04 -11.67
C TYR A 392 -27.62 -2.01 -12.24
N LYS A 393 -28.92 -2.35 -12.34
CA LYS A 393 -29.97 -1.38 -12.68
C LYS A 393 -30.01 -0.23 -11.68
N MET A 394 -29.87 -0.51 -10.37
CA MET A 394 -29.89 0.51 -9.33
C MET A 394 -28.66 1.42 -9.38
N ILE A 395 -27.47 0.83 -9.62
CA ILE A 395 -26.22 1.57 -9.79
C ILE A 395 -26.27 2.46 -11.04
N GLY A 396 -26.70 1.91 -12.18
CA GLY A 396 -26.84 2.67 -13.42
C GLY A 396 -27.91 3.77 -13.32
N ALA A 397 -29.05 3.50 -12.65
CA ALA A 397 -30.06 4.52 -12.39
C ALA A 397 -29.54 5.66 -11.50
N LEU A 398 -28.63 5.36 -10.56
CA LEU A 398 -27.95 6.37 -9.77
C LEU A 398 -27.01 7.22 -10.63
N ALA A 399 -26.27 6.61 -11.57
CA ALA A 399 -25.44 7.34 -12.54
C ALA A 399 -26.27 8.30 -13.41
N VAL A 400 -27.43 7.85 -13.89
CA VAL A 400 -28.38 8.69 -14.64
C VAL A 400 -28.87 9.87 -13.79
N LYS A 401 -29.23 9.61 -12.53
CA LYS A 401 -29.70 10.66 -11.61
C LYS A 401 -28.62 11.72 -11.36
N LYS A 402 -27.34 11.33 -11.36
CA LYS A 402 -26.20 12.23 -11.18
C LYS A 402 -25.78 12.96 -12.44
N GLY A 403 -26.28 12.56 -13.61
CA GLY A 403 -25.87 13.11 -14.90
C GLY A 403 -24.57 12.50 -15.45
N ASP A 404 -24.11 11.38 -14.88
CA ASP A 404 -22.92 10.66 -15.35
C ASP A 404 -23.23 9.74 -16.56
N LEU A 405 -24.51 9.42 -16.79
CA LEU A 405 -24.98 8.49 -17.81
C LEU A 405 -26.31 8.99 -18.42
N ASP A 406 -26.52 8.90 -19.74
CA ASP A 406 -27.86 9.14 -20.32
C ASP A 406 -28.80 7.98 -19.95
N ARG A 407 -30.07 8.29 -19.67
CA ARG A 407 -31.09 7.27 -19.37
C ARG A 407 -31.19 6.18 -20.44
N LYS A 408 -30.92 6.50 -21.71
CA LYS A 408 -30.94 5.55 -22.83
C LYS A 408 -29.78 4.55 -22.79
N GLU A 409 -28.69 4.87 -22.10
CA GLU A 409 -27.48 4.05 -22.00
C GLU A 409 -27.53 3.06 -20.81
N LEU A 410 -28.65 3.00 -20.08
CA LEU A 410 -28.77 2.14 -18.90
C LEU A 410 -28.59 0.64 -19.21
N LEU A 411 -29.10 0.17 -20.35
CA LEU A 411 -28.95 -1.25 -20.73
C LEU A 411 -27.51 -1.59 -21.09
N SER A 412 -26.85 -0.74 -21.88
CA SER A 412 -25.42 -0.90 -22.21
C SER A 412 -24.53 -0.78 -20.97
N PHE A 413 -24.92 0.04 -19.98
CA PHE A 413 -24.22 0.12 -18.71
C PHE A 413 -24.26 -1.24 -17.97
N ILE A 414 -25.42 -1.87 -17.90
CA ILE A 414 -25.56 -3.18 -17.23
C ILE A 414 -24.74 -4.25 -17.94
N GLU A 415 -24.76 -4.28 -19.27
CA GLU A 415 -24.00 -5.24 -20.06
C GLU A 415 -22.48 -5.05 -19.89
N LYS A 416 -22.01 -3.79 -19.93
CA LYS A 416 -20.59 -3.46 -19.83
C LYS A 416 -20.05 -3.63 -18.41
N HIS A 417 -20.74 -3.05 -17.42
CA HIS A 417 -20.24 -2.91 -16.04
C HIS A 417 -20.77 -3.97 -15.08
N GLY A 418 -21.82 -4.70 -15.45
CA GLY A 418 -22.36 -5.82 -14.69
C GLY A 418 -21.78 -7.17 -15.11
N MET A 419 -22.32 -8.23 -14.50
CA MET A 419 -22.01 -9.64 -14.77
C MET A 419 -23.15 -10.53 -14.29
N VAL A 420 -23.30 -11.73 -14.86
CA VAL A 420 -24.29 -12.69 -14.35
C VAL A 420 -23.84 -13.24 -12.98
N GLY A 421 -24.79 -13.59 -12.11
CA GLY A 421 -24.49 -14.28 -10.84
C GLY A 421 -24.37 -15.80 -11.05
N TRP A 422 -23.50 -16.45 -10.28
CA TRP A 422 -23.27 -17.90 -10.35
C TRP A 422 -23.16 -18.57 -8.98
N ALA A 423 -22.98 -17.80 -7.91
CA ALA A 423 -22.68 -18.33 -6.60
C ALA A 423 -23.93 -18.93 -5.92
N PRO A 424 -23.77 -20.01 -5.13
CA PRO A 424 -24.86 -20.58 -4.35
C PRO A 424 -25.30 -19.63 -3.22
N THR A 425 -26.52 -19.80 -2.73
CA THR A 425 -27.25 -18.87 -1.86
C THR A 425 -27.02 -19.08 -0.36
N GLN A 426 -25.76 -19.26 0.05
CA GLN A 426 -25.32 -19.18 1.46
C GLN A 426 -24.91 -17.73 1.73
N GLY A 427 -25.57 -16.97 2.60
CA GLY A 427 -25.60 -15.49 2.56
C GLY A 427 -24.27 -14.76 2.29
N HIS A 428 -23.20 -15.16 2.96
CA HIS A 428 -21.85 -14.60 2.77
C HIS A 428 -21.17 -15.02 1.45
N ILE A 429 -21.46 -16.20 0.90
CA ILE A 429 -20.85 -16.73 -0.34
C ILE A 429 -21.12 -15.85 -1.58
N PRO A 430 -22.36 -15.41 -1.89
CA PRO A 430 -22.63 -14.52 -3.00
C PRO A 430 -22.42 -13.04 -2.66
N SER A 431 -21.87 -12.68 -1.48
CA SER A 431 -21.32 -11.31 -1.29
C SER A 431 -20.30 -11.07 -2.41
N GLY A 432 -20.07 -9.88 -2.97
CA GLY A 432 -19.30 -9.72 -4.24
C GLY A 432 -17.89 -10.35 -4.38
N VAL A 433 -17.40 -11.04 -3.34
CA VAL A 433 -16.12 -11.75 -3.21
C VAL A 433 -15.88 -12.94 -4.17
N PRO A 434 -16.85 -13.75 -4.65
CA PRO A 434 -16.59 -14.77 -5.67
C PRO A 434 -15.96 -14.22 -6.95
N TYR A 435 -16.16 -12.93 -7.23
CA TYR A 435 -15.52 -12.30 -8.38
C TYR A 435 -14.02 -12.03 -8.16
N LEU A 436 -13.49 -12.02 -6.93
CA LEU A 436 -12.10 -11.60 -6.67
C LEU A 436 -11.05 -12.40 -7.43
N GLY A 437 -11.23 -13.72 -7.59
CA GLY A 437 -10.33 -14.54 -8.41
C GLY A 437 -10.31 -14.10 -9.87
N PHE A 438 -11.48 -13.94 -10.47
CA PHE A 438 -11.62 -13.43 -11.84
C PHE A 438 -11.16 -11.98 -11.99
N ALA A 439 -11.53 -11.10 -11.06
CA ALA A 439 -11.15 -9.69 -11.08
C ALA A 439 -9.64 -9.54 -11.03
N ARG A 440 -8.96 -10.35 -10.21
CA ARG A 440 -7.50 -10.38 -10.16
C ARG A 440 -6.91 -10.69 -11.53
N GLU A 441 -7.41 -11.72 -12.20
CA GLU A 441 -6.92 -12.12 -13.51
C GLU A 441 -7.26 -11.12 -14.61
N ASP A 442 -8.49 -10.60 -14.60
CA ASP A 442 -8.93 -9.62 -15.59
C ASP A 442 -8.11 -8.33 -15.47
N ILE A 443 -7.76 -7.91 -14.24
CA ILE A 443 -6.85 -6.77 -14.00
C ILE A 443 -5.42 -7.11 -14.43
N MET A 444 -4.87 -8.25 -14.00
CA MET A 444 -3.50 -8.62 -14.33
C MET A 444 -3.29 -8.80 -15.85
N ASN A 445 -4.31 -9.28 -16.56
CA ASN A 445 -4.32 -9.43 -18.01
C ASN A 445 -4.76 -8.15 -18.76
N GLY A 446 -4.98 -7.03 -18.06
CA GLY A 446 -5.34 -5.74 -18.69
C GLY A 446 -6.73 -5.69 -19.33
N LYS A 447 -7.63 -6.64 -19.03
CA LYS A 447 -9.02 -6.64 -19.54
C LYS A 447 -9.87 -5.57 -18.88
N ILE A 448 -9.64 -5.32 -17.59
CA ILE A 448 -10.27 -4.26 -16.81
C ILE A 448 -9.19 -3.56 -15.98
N ARG A 449 -9.42 -2.32 -15.59
CA ARG A 449 -8.49 -1.55 -14.75
C ARG A 449 -8.87 -1.57 -13.30
N ASN A 450 -10.16 -1.73 -12.99
CA ASN A 450 -10.66 -1.71 -11.63
C ASN A 450 -12.01 -2.44 -11.50
N ALA A 451 -12.34 -2.82 -10.28
CA ALA A 451 -13.64 -3.35 -9.93
C ALA A 451 -14.07 -2.87 -8.55
N MET A 452 -15.37 -2.57 -8.39
CA MET A 452 -15.94 -2.26 -7.09
C MET A 452 -16.69 -3.48 -6.54
N ILE A 453 -16.30 -3.90 -5.35
CA ILE A 453 -16.90 -5.02 -4.62
C ILE A 453 -17.86 -4.45 -3.58
N VAL A 454 -19.11 -4.88 -3.62
CA VAL A 454 -20.17 -4.39 -2.74
C VAL A 454 -20.72 -5.54 -1.90
N GLY A 455 -20.47 -5.47 -0.59
CA GLY A 455 -21.11 -6.31 0.40
C GLY A 455 -22.34 -5.61 0.96
N LYS A 456 -23.48 -6.29 0.94
CA LYS A 456 -24.75 -5.76 1.45
C LYS A 456 -25.55 -6.88 2.07
N GLY A 457 -25.87 -6.75 3.35
CA GLY A 457 -26.62 -7.72 4.12
C GLY A 457 -27.90 -7.12 4.67
N SER A 458 -28.98 -7.89 4.65
CA SER A 458 -30.20 -7.51 5.36
C SER A 458 -30.09 -7.94 6.83
N LEU A 459 -30.10 -7.01 7.80
CA LEU A 459 -29.98 -7.36 9.23
C LEU A 459 -31.33 -7.54 9.94
N PHE A 460 -32.46 -7.68 9.23
CA PHE A 460 -33.76 -7.90 9.88
C PHE A 460 -33.81 -9.22 10.68
N LEU A 461 -32.89 -10.15 10.41
CA LEU A 461 -32.91 -11.52 10.92
C LEU A 461 -32.56 -11.61 12.41
N GLY A 462 -31.58 -10.84 12.89
CA GLY A 462 -31.17 -10.88 14.29
C GLY A 462 -32.15 -10.19 15.26
N ARG A 463 -33.13 -9.44 14.74
CA ARG A 463 -34.08 -8.62 15.52
C ARG A 463 -33.42 -7.66 16.52
N MET A 464 -32.16 -7.29 16.26
CA MET A 464 -31.40 -6.32 17.06
C MET A 464 -31.43 -4.91 16.46
N THR A 465 -31.63 -4.79 15.14
CA THR A 465 -31.70 -3.53 14.41
C THR A 465 -32.54 -3.70 13.13
N ASN A 466 -33.09 -2.60 12.61
CA ASN A 466 -33.77 -2.54 11.31
C ASN A 466 -32.87 -1.98 10.20
N LEU A 467 -31.59 -1.74 10.48
CA LEU A 467 -30.63 -1.23 9.51
C LEU A 467 -30.17 -2.35 8.57
N PHE A 468 -29.75 -2.01 7.36
CA PHE A 468 -28.95 -2.93 6.56
C PHE A 468 -27.51 -2.95 7.10
N ASP A 469 -26.76 -4.00 6.78
CA ASP A 469 -25.31 -3.93 6.79
C ASP A 469 -24.82 -3.64 5.37
N GLY A 470 -23.73 -2.91 5.25
CA GLY A 470 -23.21 -2.55 3.95
C GLY A 470 -21.83 -1.90 4.00
N ILE A 471 -20.93 -2.44 3.18
CA ILE A 471 -19.61 -1.87 2.95
C ILE A 471 -19.17 -2.21 1.52
N SER A 472 -18.35 -1.35 0.94
CA SER A 472 -17.77 -1.60 -0.37
C SER A 472 -16.32 -1.15 -0.41
N PHE A 473 -15.57 -1.69 -1.36
CA PHE A 473 -14.20 -1.28 -1.64
C PHE A 473 -13.91 -1.41 -3.13
N VAL A 474 -12.88 -0.71 -3.58
CA VAL A 474 -12.38 -0.80 -4.96
C VAL A 474 -11.06 -1.55 -4.96
N ILE A 475 -10.92 -2.44 -5.93
CA ILE A 475 -9.63 -2.99 -6.36
C ILE A 475 -9.27 -2.40 -7.71
N GLU A 476 -7.99 -2.14 -7.92
CA GLU A 476 -7.50 -1.56 -9.17
C GLU A 476 -6.14 -2.13 -9.56
N GLU A 477 -5.76 -1.92 -10.81
CA GLU A 477 -4.44 -2.21 -11.33
C GLU A 477 -3.33 -1.64 -10.44
N ASN A 478 -2.27 -2.42 -10.27
CA ASN A 478 -1.13 -2.01 -9.47
C ASN A 478 -0.43 -0.81 -10.11
N GLN A 479 -0.19 0.25 -9.33
CA GLN A 479 0.39 1.46 -9.89
C GLN A 479 1.86 1.25 -10.30
N ALA A 480 2.58 0.30 -9.69
CA ALA A 480 3.94 -0.06 -10.11
C ALA A 480 3.94 -0.79 -11.47
N LYS A 481 2.91 -1.61 -11.75
CA LYS A 481 2.71 -2.19 -13.08
C LYS A 481 2.41 -1.12 -14.11
N LYS A 482 1.62 -0.10 -13.76
CA LYS A 482 1.36 1.05 -14.65
C LYS A 482 2.65 1.81 -15.00
N ILE A 483 3.60 1.87 -14.08
CA ILE A 483 4.93 2.44 -14.33
C ILE A 483 5.75 1.51 -15.24
N GLN A 484 5.68 0.19 -15.05
CA GLN A 484 6.36 -0.81 -15.90
C GLN A 484 5.77 -0.93 -17.32
N ASP A 485 4.44 -0.91 -17.48
CA ASP A 485 3.77 -0.98 -18.78
C ASP A 485 3.97 0.34 -19.57
N LEU A 486 4.07 1.49 -18.88
CA LEU A 486 4.51 2.75 -19.48
C LEU A 486 6.00 2.71 -19.89
N GLU A 487 6.83 1.90 -19.23
CA GLU A 487 8.23 1.63 -19.62
C GLU A 487 8.35 0.59 -20.77
N GLU A 488 7.34 -0.27 -21.00
CA GLU A 488 7.33 -1.24 -22.11
C GLU A 488 6.67 -0.71 -23.40
N ASP A 489 5.67 0.20 -23.32
CA ASP A 489 4.99 0.78 -24.49
C ASP A 489 5.71 2.05 -25.03
N GLU A 490 6.61 2.63 -24.24
CA GLU A 490 7.58 3.61 -24.70
C GLU A 490 8.96 2.95 -24.77
N SER A 491 9.36 2.52 -25.97
CA SER A 491 10.78 2.28 -26.29
C SER A 491 11.54 3.62 -26.25
N VAL A 492 11.69 4.18 -25.07
CA VAL A 492 12.48 5.35 -24.74
C VAL A 492 13.60 4.83 -23.85
N ASP A 493 14.84 5.04 -24.28
CA ASP A 493 16.05 4.77 -23.51
C ASP A 493 15.93 5.40 -22.10
N VAL A 494 15.48 4.62 -21.10
CA VAL A 494 15.47 5.10 -19.70
C VAL A 494 16.92 5.16 -19.25
N LYS A 495 17.44 6.38 -19.17
CA LYS A 495 18.76 6.67 -18.67
C LYS A 495 18.80 6.38 -17.16
N ILE A 496 19.25 5.19 -16.77
CA ILE A 496 19.50 4.83 -15.35
C ILE A 496 20.53 5.82 -14.76
N PRO A 497 20.17 6.64 -13.74
CA PRO A 497 21.10 7.57 -13.13
C PRO A 497 22.28 6.85 -12.48
N LYS A 498 23.49 7.30 -12.79
CA LYS A 498 24.72 6.77 -12.19
C LYS A 498 25.21 7.74 -11.13
N ILE A 499 25.15 7.37 -9.85
CA ILE A 499 25.51 8.26 -8.74
C ILE A 499 26.75 7.71 -8.03
N ALA A 500 27.77 8.53 -7.85
CA ALA A 500 28.93 8.22 -7.00
C ALA A 500 28.68 8.64 -5.54
N ILE A 501 29.27 7.94 -4.58
CA ILE A 501 29.31 8.39 -3.18
C ILE A 501 30.68 8.10 -2.54
N THR A 502 31.25 9.09 -1.86
CA THR A 502 32.45 8.90 -1.03
C THR A 502 32.04 8.32 0.33
N THR A 503 32.72 7.26 0.76
CA THR A 503 32.36 6.55 2.01
C THR A 503 33.23 6.97 3.20
N LEU A 504 34.46 7.43 2.94
CA LEU A 504 35.40 7.92 3.95
C LEU A 504 34.89 9.21 4.61
N GLY A 505 35.17 9.36 5.92
CA GLY A 505 34.83 10.58 6.69
C GLY A 505 33.54 10.50 7.50
N SER A 506 32.75 9.42 7.40
CA SER A 506 31.51 9.27 8.19
C SER A 506 31.82 9.03 9.66
N GLU A 507 31.10 9.74 10.54
CA GLU A 507 31.16 9.53 12.00
C GLU A 507 30.53 8.19 12.43
N HIS A 508 29.76 7.55 11.53
CA HIS A 508 29.11 6.25 11.74
C HIS A 508 29.78 5.09 11.00
N GLY A 509 30.96 5.35 10.40
CA GLY A 509 31.74 4.37 9.64
C GLY A 509 31.25 4.15 8.20
N GLU A 510 32.10 3.55 7.37
CA GLU A 510 31.81 3.30 5.95
C GLU A 510 30.62 2.36 5.75
N ALA A 511 30.45 1.38 6.63
CA ALA A 511 29.32 0.45 6.63
C ALA A 511 27.95 1.17 6.63
N ASN A 512 27.80 2.28 7.38
CA ASN A 512 26.57 3.08 7.39
C ASN A 512 26.32 3.76 6.02
N VAL A 513 27.38 4.22 5.35
CA VAL A 513 27.28 4.81 4.01
C VAL A 513 26.92 3.75 2.97
N ILE A 514 27.55 2.58 3.05
CA ILE A 514 27.29 1.43 2.19
C ILE A 514 25.86 0.94 2.36
N GLU A 515 25.33 0.89 3.59
CA GLU A 515 23.93 0.53 3.84
C GLU A 515 22.96 1.49 3.14
N GLY A 516 23.20 2.80 3.25
CA GLY A 516 22.41 3.82 2.56
C GLY A 516 22.49 3.69 1.02
N ALA A 517 23.69 3.42 0.50
CA ALA A 517 23.93 3.17 -0.92
C ALA A 517 23.19 1.92 -1.44
N LEU A 518 23.24 0.81 -0.70
CA LEU A 518 22.52 -0.42 -1.03
C LEU A 518 21.00 -0.25 -0.99
N LYS A 519 20.48 0.56 -0.06
CA LYS A 519 19.04 0.86 -0.05
C LYS A 519 18.62 1.65 -1.28
N ALA A 520 19.47 2.59 -1.74
CA ALA A 520 19.17 3.41 -2.91
C ALA A 520 19.17 2.62 -4.25
N THR A 521 19.94 1.54 -4.37
CA THR A 521 19.94 0.73 -5.62
C THR A 521 18.60 0.05 -5.92
N LYS A 522 17.75 -0.14 -4.90
CA LYS A 522 16.38 -0.66 -5.06
C LYS A 522 15.45 0.28 -5.84
N SER A 523 15.86 1.52 -6.11
CA SER A 523 15.06 2.54 -6.82
C SER A 523 15.53 2.78 -8.26
N ASN A 524 16.07 1.75 -8.94
CA ASN A 524 16.60 1.83 -10.30
C ASN A 524 17.73 2.88 -10.47
N ILE A 525 18.65 2.92 -9.50
CA ILE A 525 19.82 3.83 -9.48
C ILE A 525 21.10 3.00 -9.48
N SER A 526 22.05 3.30 -10.36
CA SER A 526 23.38 2.67 -10.37
C SER A 526 24.32 3.42 -9.44
N VAL A 527 24.58 2.88 -8.25
CA VAL A 527 25.46 3.53 -7.25
C VAL A 527 26.91 3.02 -7.35
N THR A 528 27.87 3.94 -7.28
CA THR A 528 29.31 3.66 -7.21
C THR A 528 29.89 4.20 -5.91
N THR A 529 30.43 3.35 -5.04
CA THR A 529 31.11 3.79 -3.80
C THR A 529 32.60 4.05 -4.04
N ILE A 530 33.14 5.04 -3.34
CA ILE A 530 34.55 5.43 -3.38
C ILE A 530 35.11 5.46 -1.94
N GLY A 531 35.91 4.46 -1.59
CA GLY A 531 36.52 4.34 -0.25
C GLY A 531 37.14 2.96 -0.01
N SER A 532 37.31 2.56 1.25
CA SER A 532 38.13 1.39 1.59
C SER A 532 37.34 0.07 1.57
N GLU A 533 36.02 0.16 1.84
CA GLU A 533 35.12 -0.97 1.95
C GLU A 533 34.20 -1.13 0.72
N SER A 534 33.97 -2.37 0.31
CA SER A 534 33.08 -2.74 -0.80
C SER A 534 31.95 -3.64 -0.32
N ALA A 535 30.79 -3.60 -1.00
CA ALA A 535 29.70 -4.55 -0.77
C ALA A 535 29.15 -5.10 -2.09
N GLU A 536 28.63 -6.32 -2.04
CA GLU A 536 27.96 -6.97 -3.16
C GLU A 536 26.73 -6.17 -3.60
N GLY A 537 26.56 -5.97 -4.92
CA GLY A 537 25.49 -5.14 -5.48
C GLY A 537 25.84 -3.67 -5.72
N LEU A 538 27.05 -3.22 -5.34
CA LEU A 538 27.56 -1.87 -5.63
C LEU A 538 28.77 -1.93 -6.55
N LYS A 539 28.90 -0.93 -7.43
CA LYS A 539 30.18 -0.65 -8.09
C LYS A 539 31.09 0.00 -7.05
N HIS A 540 32.38 -0.31 -7.08
CA HIS A 540 33.31 0.16 -6.06
C HIS A 540 34.63 0.63 -6.66
N VAL A 541 35.12 1.78 -6.19
CA VAL A 541 36.44 2.32 -6.48
C VAL A 541 37.20 2.39 -5.16
N LYS A 542 38.23 1.56 -5.05
CA LYS A 542 38.99 1.42 -3.80
C LYS A 542 39.94 2.60 -3.59
N THR A 543 39.92 3.20 -2.40
CA THR A 543 40.93 4.13 -1.89
C THR A 543 40.86 4.19 -0.37
N ASP A 544 41.99 4.34 0.30
CA ASP A 544 42.06 4.48 1.76
C ASP A 544 42.36 5.94 2.16
N CYS A 545 42.29 6.88 1.20
CA CYS A 545 42.63 8.29 1.38
C CYS A 545 41.47 9.20 0.97
N GLU A 546 40.99 10.03 1.90
CA GLU A 546 39.87 10.95 1.67
C GLU A 546 40.15 11.97 0.56
N LYS A 547 41.39 12.46 0.45
CA LYS A 547 41.81 13.37 -0.62
C LYS A 547 41.74 12.69 -1.99
N GLU A 548 42.25 11.46 -2.09
CA GLU A 548 42.20 10.68 -3.33
C GLU A 548 40.75 10.33 -3.70
N ALA A 549 39.88 10.06 -2.72
CA ALA A 549 38.46 9.81 -2.97
C ALA A 549 37.76 11.00 -3.67
N HIS A 550 38.13 12.24 -3.32
CA HIS A 550 37.61 13.44 -3.98
C HIS A 550 38.13 13.60 -5.42
N GLU A 551 39.43 13.39 -5.63
CA GLU A 551 40.03 13.43 -6.98
C GLU A 551 39.41 12.37 -7.90
N LEU A 552 39.16 11.15 -7.39
CA LEU A 552 38.49 10.07 -8.10
C LEU A 552 37.03 10.39 -8.40
N MET A 553 36.29 10.96 -7.43
CA MET A 553 34.91 11.40 -7.61
C MET A 553 34.80 12.44 -8.74
N GLU A 554 35.68 13.45 -8.73
CA GLU A 554 35.71 14.46 -9.79
C GLU A 554 36.06 13.85 -11.15
N GLY A 555 37.06 12.95 -11.20
CA GLY A 555 37.42 12.25 -12.43
C GLY A 555 36.26 11.42 -13.01
N LEU A 556 35.44 10.80 -12.17
CA LEU A 556 34.24 10.07 -12.61
C LEU A 556 33.16 11.00 -13.17
N LEU A 557 32.96 12.18 -12.56
CA LEU A 557 32.03 13.20 -13.05
C LEU A 557 32.52 13.80 -14.39
N ASP A 558 33.79 14.20 -14.48
CA ASP A 558 34.35 14.84 -15.67
C ASP A 558 34.40 13.89 -16.87
N SER A 559 34.63 12.59 -16.62
CA SER A 559 34.56 11.55 -17.64
C SER A 559 33.14 11.08 -17.97
N LYS A 560 32.10 11.63 -17.30
CA LYS A 560 30.68 11.24 -17.43
C LYS A 560 30.44 9.74 -17.17
N LYS A 561 31.28 9.10 -16.35
CA LYS A 561 31.07 7.73 -15.89
C LYS A 561 29.96 7.66 -14.83
N VAL A 562 29.78 8.76 -14.10
CA VAL A 562 28.64 9.03 -13.21
C VAL A 562 28.01 10.36 -13.60
N ASP A 563 26.70 10.48 -13.38
CA ASP A 563 25.88 11.66 -13.67
C ASP A 563 25.81 12.64 -12.49
N GLY A 564 26.07 12.17 -11.27
CA GLY A 564 26.11 12.97 -10.06
C GLY A 564 26.92 12.30 -8.94
N ALA A 565 27.24 13.06 -7.90
CA ALA A 565 27.98 12.55 -6.75
C ALA A 565 27.43 13.04 -5.41
N VAL A 566 27.59 12.24 -4.36
CA VAL A 566 27.26 12.57 -2.97
C VAL A 566 28.56 12.52 -2.16
N THR A 567 28.84 13.57 -1.38
CA THR A 567 30.03 13.63 -0.51
C THR A 567 29.72 14.37 0.78
N MET A 568 30.55 14.18 1.79
CA MET A 568 30.39 14.81 3.10
C MET A 568 30.92 16.25 3.15
N HIS A 569 31.84 16.59 2.24
CA HIS A 569 32.35 17.94 2.10
C HIS A 569 32.81 18.19 0.67
N TYR A 570 32.67 19.41 0.18
CA TYR A 570 33.19 19.82 -1.12
C TYR A 570 33.43 21.34 -1.14
N PRO A 571 34.59 21.83 -1.61
CA PRO A 571 34.89 23.26 -1.66
C PRO A 571 34.22 23.92 -2.86
N PHE A 572 32.95 24.31 -2.71
CA PHE A 572 32.23 25.05 -3.75
C PHE A 572 32.84 26.45 -3.97
N PRO A 573 32.95 26.93 -5.23
CA PRO A 573 33.38 28.29 -5.51
C PRO A 573 32.32 29.32 -5.06
N ILE A 574 32.74 30.56 -4.83
CA ILE A 574 31.81 31.67 -4.53
C ILE A 574 30.82 31.81 -5.71
N GLY A 575 29.54 31.93 -5.37
CA GLY A 575 28.43 31.90 -6.31
C GLY A 575 27.70 30.57 -6.34
N VAL A 576 28.21 29.52 -5.70
CA VAL A 576 27.57 28.21 -5.60
C VAL A 576 27.20 27.91 -4.15
N SER A 577 25.96 27.48 -3.92
CA SER A 577 25.48 27.08 -2.60
C SER A 577 24.47 25.95 -2.71
N THR A 578 24.25 25.21 -1.62
CA THR A 578 23.48 23.97 -1.64
C THR A 578 22.01 24.15 -1.26
N VAL A 579 21.10 23.44 -1.91
CA VAL A 579 19.67 23.51 -1.59
C VAL A 579 19.18 22.21 -0.95
N GLY A 580 19.08 22.18 0.38
CA GLY A 580 18.68 20.97 1.10
C GLY A 580 17.19 20.67 1.00
N ARG A 581 16.80 19.41 1.18
CA ARG A 581 15.39 18.97 1.21
C ARG A 581 15.10 18.26 2.52
N VAL A 582 14.13 18.79 3.26
CA VAL A 582 13.73 18.30 4.59
C VAL A 582 12.31 17.76 4.56
N ILE A 583 12.00 16.91 5.54
CA ILE A 583 10.64 16.49 5.86
C ILE A 583 10.22 17.23 7.14
N THR A 584 9.12 17.96 7.08
CA THR A 584 8.64 18.76 8.20
C THR A 584 7.89 17.89 9.22
N PRO A 585 8.10 18.13 10.52
CA PRO A 585 7.65 17.21 11.58
C PRO A 585 6.15 17.26 11.85
N GLU A 586 5.43 18.35 11.51
CA GLU A 586 4.00 18.45 11.80
C GLU A 586 3.15 17.65 10.82
N LYS A 587 3.41 17.81 9.52
CA LYS A 587 2.56 17.25 8.44
C LYS A 587 3.29 16.23 7.57
N GLY A 588 4.56 15.94 7.83
CA GLY A 588 5.39 15.07 6.98
C GLY A 588 5.56 15.62 5.56
N ARG A 589 5.40 16.93 5.35
CA ARG A 589 5.53 17.57 4.04
C ARG A 589 7.00 17.86 3.75
N GLU A 590 7.37 17.78 2.49
CA GLU A 590 8.73 18.10 2.08
C GLU A 590 8.87 19.59 1.78
N MET A 591 10.04 20.14 2.09
CA MET A 591 10.36 21.56 1.89
C MET A 591 11.84 21.70 1.52
N PHE A 592 12.14 22.61 0.59
CA PHE A 592 13.49 22.95 0.19
C PHE A 592 14.02 24.12 1.04
N ILE A 593 15.18 23.95 1.66
CA ILE A 593 15.90 25.00 2.39
C ILE A 593 16.95 25.60 1.46
N ALA A 594 16.73 26.85 1.06
CA ALA A 594 17.60 27.58 0.14
C ALA A 594 18.29 28.73 0.89
N THR A 595 19.47 28.56 1.49
CA THR A 595 20.49 27.52 1.23
C THR A 595 20.99 26.87 2.53
N THR A 596 21.71 25.76 2.45
CA THR A 596 22.17 24.96 3.62
C THR A 596 23.69 25.01 3.86
N THR A 597 24.50 25.19 2.81
CA THR A 597 25.95 25.42 2.88
C THR A 597 26.44 26.11 1.60
N GLY A 598 27.70 26.56 1.58
CA GLY A 598 28.29 27.33 0.48
C GLY A 598 27.93 28.83 0.52
N THR A 599 28.48 29.59 -0.42
CA THR A 599 28.47 31.06 -0.40
C THR A 599 28.05 31.61 -1.74
N SER A 600 26.78 32.02 -1.88
CA SER A 600 26.23 32.61 -3.11
C SER A 600 26.71 34.05 -3.39
N SER A 601 27.07 34.78 -2.34
CA SER A 601 27.64 36.13 -2.39
C SER A 601 28.31 36.45 -1.06
N ALA A 602 29.30 37.35 -1.08
CA ALA A 602 29.86 37.94 0.14
C ALA A 602 28.85 38.85 0.86
N ASP A 603 27.87 39.42 0.14
CA ASP A 603 26.77 40.17 0.73
C ASP A 603 25.59 39.25 1.08
N ARG A 604 25.15 39.26 2.33
CA ARG A 604 24.08 38.38 2.84
C ARG A 604 22.76 38.52 2.08
N VAL A 605 22.34 39.76 1.80
CA VAL A 605 21.06 40.04 1.12
C VAL A 605 21.14 39.62 -0.35
N GLU A 606 22.22 39.99 -1.04
CA GLU A 606 22.50 39.52 -2.40
C GLU A 606 22.52 37.98 -2.45
N GLY A 607 23.17 37.35 -1.47
CA GLY A 607 23.26 35.91 -1.33
C GLY A 607 21.88 35.27 -1.17
N MET A 608 21.03 35.77 -0.28
CA MET A 608 19.67 35.27 -0.09
C MET A 608 18.78 35.45 -1.33
N VAL A 609 18.95 36.55 -2.09
CA VAL A 609 18.23 36.74 -3.36
C VAL A 609 18.65 35.68 -4.38
N LYS A 610 19.95 35.37 -4.48
CA LYS A 610 20.45 34.27 -5.33
C LYS A 610 19.94 32.90 -4.84
N ASN A 611 19.94 32.66 -3.53
CA ASN A 611 19.43 31.42 -2.95
C ASN A 611 17.97 31.16 -3.33
N ALA A 612 17.12 32.20 -3.40
CA ALA A 612 15.75 32.06 -3.87
C ALA A 612 15.68 31.44 -5.28
N ILE A 613 16.54 31.89 -6.19
CA ILE A 613 16.63 31.34 -7.55
C ILE A 613 17.13 29.90 -7.52
N TYR A 614 18.12 29.60 -6.69
CA TYR A 614 18.68 28.25 -6.56
C TYR A 614 17.64 27.25 -6.02
N GLY A 615 16.84 27.71 -5.06
CA GLY A 615 15.71 26.95 -4.52
C GLY A 615 14.63 26.68 -5.57
N ILE A 616 14.25 27.69 -6.36
CA ILE A 616 13.30 27.53 -7.46
C ILE A 616 13.82 26.52 -8.50
N ILE A 617 15.09 26.62 -8.90
CA ILE A 617 15.74 25.68 -9.84
C ILE A 617 15.65 24.26 -9.31
N THR A 618 16.04 24.06 -8.05
CA THR A 618 16.08 22.74 -7.42
C THR A 618 14.67 22.15 -7.30
N ALA A 619 13.70 22.93 -6.85
CA ALA A 619 12.31 22.49 -6.73
C ALA A 619 11.69 22.14 -8.09
N LYS A 620 11.97 22.93 -9.14
CA LYS A 620 11.56 22.62 -10.53
C LYS A 620 12.22 21.35 -11.05
N ALA A 621 13.50 21.14 -10.75
CA ALA A 621 14.22 19.92 -11.08
C ALA A 621 13.75 18.69 -10.28
N CYS A 622 12.94 18.89 -9.23
CA CYS A 622 12.22 17.83 -8.51
C CYS A 622 10.74 17.75 -8.93
N GLY A 623 10.39 18.23 -10.12
CA GLY A 623 9.04 18.13 -10.69
C GLY A 623 8.02 19.17 -10.20
N ILE A 624 8.38 20.09 -9.29
CA ILE A 624 7.47 21.16 -8.85
C ILE A 624 7.48 22.27 -9.89
N LYS A 625 6.50 22.27 -10.81
CA LYS A 625 6.45 23.22 -11.94
C LYS A 625 6.46 24.70 -11.51
N ASN A 626 5.67 25.05 -10.49
CA ASN A 626 5.47 26.42 -10.01
C ASN A 626 5.69 26.52 -8.49
N PRO A 627 6.92 26.37 -8.00
CA PRO A 627 7.20 26.27 -6.57
C PRO A 627 6.89 27.59 -5.86
N THR A 628 6.24 27.48 -4.70
CA THR A 628 5.98 28.61 -3.81
C THR A 628 7.23 28.98 -3.02
N VAL A 629 7.51 30.28 -2.91
CA VAL A 629 8.70 30.83 -2.25
C VAL A 629 8.31 31.62 -1.01
N GLY A 630 8.89 31.25 0.13
CA GLY A 630 8.85 32.00 1.38
C GLY A 630 10.27 32.40 1.82
N ILE A 631 10.39 33.40 2.69
CA ILE A 631 11.68 33.88 3.21
C ILE A 631 11.66 33.71 4.72
N ALA A 632 12.59 32.93 5.29
CA ALA A 632 12.73 32.83 6.73
C ALA A 632 12.99 34.22 7.33
N ASN A 633 12.33 34.53 8.44
CA ASN A 633 12.43 35.84 9.11
C ASN A 633 13.79 36.00 9.83
N VAL A 634 14.84 36.21 9.05
CA VAL A 634 16.22 36.50 9.46
C VAL A 634 16.63 37.90 8.98
N ASP A 635 17.77 38.42 9.43
CA ASP A 635 18.18 39.77 9.01
C ASP A 635 18.37 39.85 7.50
N GLY A 636 17.91 40.96 6.92
CA GLY A 636 17.91 41.14 5.47
C GLY A 636 16.66 40.61 4.76
N ALA A 637 15.79 39.83 5.43
CA ALA A 637 14.61 39.21 4.79
C ALA A 637 13.68 40.21 4.10
N ARG A 638 13.53 41.43 4.64
CA ARG A 638 12.71 42.49 4.03
C ARG A 638 13.34 43.07 2.76
N GLN A 639 14.66 43.22 2.75
CA GLN A 639 15.41 43.67 1.57
C GLN A 639 15.36 42.59 0.47
N VAL A 640 15.43 41.31 0.85
CA VAL A 640 15.22 40.18 -0.06
C VAL A 640 13.80 40.18 -0.63
N GLU A 641 12.77 40.36 0.21
CA GLU A 641 11.38 40.49 -0.23
C GLU A 641 11.21 41.60 -1.28
N ILE A 642 11.79 42.79 -1.04
CA ILE A 642 11.73 43.92 -1.97
C ILE A 642 12.41 43.56 -3.30
N ALA A 643 13.59 42.94 -3.25
CA ALA A 643 14.33 42.53 -4.45
C ALA A 643 13.57 41.48 -5.28
N LEU A 644 13.00 40.46 -4.63
CA LEU A 644 12.23 39.42 -5.33
C LEU A 644 10.93 39.97 -5.92
N LYS A 645 10.25 40.91 -5.24
CA LYS A 645 9.09 41.61 -5.79
C LYS A 645 9.47 42.45 -7.00
N ALA A 646 10.60 43.16 -6.95
CA ALA A 646 11.10 43.93 -8.08
C ALA A 646 11.43 43.04 -9.29
N LEU A 647 11.98 41.83 -9.07
CA LEU A 647 12.20 40.85 -10.15
C LEU A 647 10.88 40.38 -10.76
N LYS A 648 9.86 40.15 -9.92
CA LYS A 648 8.52 39.79 -10.39
C LYS A 648 7.89 40.88 -11.25
N GLU A 649 7.99 42.14 -10.82
CA GLU A 649 7.51 43.30 -11.59
C GLU A 649 8.26 43.47 -12.92
N LYS A 650 9.54 43.09 -12.97
CA LYS A 650 10.37 43.08 -14.19
C LYS A 650 10.18 41.83 -15.07
N GLY A 651 9.24 40.94 -14.73
CA GLY A 651 8.81 39.83 -15.60
C GLY A 651 9.39 38.46 -15.27
N TYR A 652 10.07 38.27 -14.14
CA TYR A 652 10.45 36.93 -13.66
C TYR A 652 9.33 36.33 -12.81
N ASP A 653 8.70 35.26 -13.26
CA ASP A 653 7.55 34.69 -12.55
C ASP A 653 7.96 33.99 -11.25
N ILE A 654 7.62 34.61 -10.12
CA ILE A 654 7.80 34.05 -8.78
C ILE A 654 6.44 33.86 -8.12
N ASN A 655 6.16 32.62 -7.71
CA ASN A 655 4.98 32.31 -6.91
C ASN A 655 5.32 32.50 -5.42
N PHE A 656 4.74 33.51 -4.77
CA PHE A 656 5.03 33.79 -3.37
C PHE A 656 4.09 33.01 -2.45
N ALA A 657 4.66 32.30 -1.50
CA ALA A 657 3.90 31.64 -0.43
C ALA A 657 3.25 32.68 0.50
N GLN A 658 2.22 32.25 1.23
CA GLN A 658 1.61 33.03 2.29
C GLN A 658 1.79 32.30 3.62
N SER A 659 2.23 33.02 4.65
CA SER A 659 2.25 32.50 6.01
C SER A 659 0.84 32.10 6.45
N ASP A 660 0.75 31.00 7.21
CA ASP A 660 -0.52 30.44 7.73
C ASP A 660 -1.19 31.34 8.81
N ARG A 661 -0.58 32.48 9.15
CA ARG A 661 -1.09 33.43 10.14
C ARG A 661 -2.06 34.46 9.54
N ALA A 662 -2.91 35.01 10.39
CA ALA A 662 -3.89 36.04 10.01
C ALA A 662 -3.27 37.33 9.41
N ASP A 663 -2.01 37.64 9.73
CA ASP A 663 -1.27 38.77 9.14
C ASP A 663 -0.65 38.47 7.76
N GLY A 664 -0.56 37.19 7.39
CA GLY A 664 -0.06 36.73 6.09
C GLY A 664 1.37 37.20 5.75
N GLY A 665 1.72 37.06 4.48
CA GLY A 665 2.97 37.58 3.91
C GLY A 665 4.01 36.51 3.57
N ILE A 666 5.04 36.94 2.83
CA ILE A 666 6.13 36.08 2.33
C ILE A 666 7.22 35.83 3.37
N VAL A 667 7.33 36.66 4.40
CA VAL A 667 8.32 36.51 5.47
C VAL A 667 7.77 35.56 6.53
N MET A 668 8.41 34.40 6.64
CA MET A 668 7.95 33.20 7.34
C MET A 668 8.56 33.07 8.73
N ARG A 669 7.79 32.58 9.69
CA ARG A 669 8.22 32.37 11.08
C ARG A 669 8.52 30.89 11.36
N GLY A 670 8.91 30.58 12.59
CA GLY A 670 9.19 29.21 13.05
C GLY A 670 8.07 28.20 12.74
N ASN A 671 6.80 28.60 12.91
CA ASN A 671 5.68 27.70 12.64
C ASN A 671 5.57 27.31 11.15
N ASP A 672 5.84 28.25 10.25
CA ASP A 672 5.79 28.01 8.80
C ASP A 672 6.86 27.03 8.33
N LEU A 673 8.00 26.97 9.04
CA LEU A 673 9.04 25.98 8.84
C LEU A 673 8.58 24.57 9.26
N MET A 674 7.73 24.47 10.29
CA MET A 674 7.24 23.19 10.83
C MET A 674 6.07 22.62 10.02
N THR A 675 5.30 23.46 9.34
CA THR A 675 4.14 23.08 8.50
C THR A 675 4.47 22.92 7.02
N ALA A 676 5.64 23.39 6.57
CA ALA A 676 5.96 23.63 5.16
C ALA A 676 4.94 24.56 4.47
N SER A 677 4.80 25.80 4.95
CA SER A 677 3.93 26.81 4.33
C SER A 677 4.41 27.25 2.94
N ALA A 678 5.65 26.93 2.57
CA ALA A 678 6.24 27.17 1.25
C ALA A 678 6.97 25.91 0.77
N ASP A 679 7.04 25.73 -0.56
CA ASP A 679 7.87 24.67 -1.16
C ASP A 679 9.36 25.00 -1.01
N VAL A 680 9.73 26.28 -1.19
CA VAL A 680 11.09 26.80 -1.04
C VAL A 680 11.13 27.83 0.08
N MET A 681 11.95 27.56 1.09
CA MET A 681 12.22 28.45 2.20
C MET A 681 13.60 29.08 2.07
N VAL A 682 13.63 30.38 1.81
CA VAL A 682 14.86 31.15 1.57
C VAL A 682 15.47 31.62 2.90
N THR A 683 16.77 31.37 3.07
CA THR A 683 17.54 31.75 4.26
C THR A 683 19.03 31.93 3.91
N ASP A 684 19.80 32.48 4.84
CA ASP A 684 21.27 32.51 4.74
C ASP A 684 21.89 31.14 5.07
N SER A 685 23.11 30.89 4.58
CA SER A 685 23.75 29.58 4.68
C SER A 685 23.96 29.10 6.13
N LEU A 686 24.23 29.99 7.07
CA LEU A 686 24.47 29.62 8.47
C LEU A 686 23.17 29.16 9.13
N THR A 687 22.10 29.94 8.95
CA THR A 687 20.77 29.59 9.45
C THR A 687 20.28 28.30 8.80
N GLY A 688 20.43 28.15 7.49
CA GLY A 688 20.01 26.94 6.80
C GLY A 688 20.78 25.69 7.19
N ASN A 689 22.07 25.81 7.52
CA ASN A 689 22.87 24.71 8.08
C ASN A 689 22.32 24.19 9.41
N LEU A 690 21.89 25.12 10.29
CA LEU A 690 21.24 24.76 11.54
C LEU A 690 19.87 24.12 11.29
N LEU A 691 19.05 24.70 10.41
CA LEU A 691 17.72 24.20 10.11
C LEU A 691 17.75 22.78 9.53
N ILE A 692 18.60 22.51 8.53
CA ILE A 692 18.71 21.17 7.94
C ILE A 692 19.12 20.14 9.00
N LYS A 693 20.05 20.50 9.90
CA LYS A 693 20.49 19.60 10.97
C LYS A 693 19.40 19.35 12.01
N MET A 694 18.65 20.39 12.37
CA MET A 694 17.48 20.25 13.26
C MET A 694 16.43 19.32 12.65
N PHE A 695 16.01 19.55 11.40
CA PHE A 695 15.00 18.71 10.75
C PHE A 695 15.47 17.27 10.52
N SER A 696 16.76 17.06 10.29
CA SER A 696 17.26 15.72 9.99
C SER A 696 17.57 14.88 11.23
N ALA A 697 17.80 15.51 12.38
CA ALA A 697 18.21 14.83 13.62
C ALA A 697 17.31 15.09 14.84
N TYR A 698 16.12 15.69 14.69
CA TYR A 698 15.25 16.01 15.83
C TYR A 698 14.80 14.77 16.62
N ASN A 699 14.64 13.62 15.96
CA ASN A 699 14.23 12.36 16.60
C ASN A 699 15.38 11.57 17.25
N SER A 700 16.63 11.93 16.98
CA SER A 700 17.81 11.11 17.35
C SER A 700 18.74 11.78 18.36
N GLY A 701 18.36 12.95 18.88
CA GLY A 701 19.19 13.72 19.82
C GLY A 701 20.41 14.39 19.18
N GLY A 702 20.40 14.60 17.85
CA GLY A 702 21.37 15.47 17.16
C GLY A 702 22.67 14.81 16.67
N LYS A 703 22.98 13.57 17.09
CA LYS A 703 24.21 12.85 16.70
C LYS A 703 24.09 11.96 15.47
N TYR A 704 22.87 11.66 15.04
CA TYR A 704 22.58 10.78 13.90
C TYR A 704 21.45 11.37 13.08
N GLU A 705 21.69 11.85 11.87
CA GLU A 705 20.58 12.34 11.04
C GLU A 705 19.80 11.13 10.50
N SER A 706 18.52 11.04 10.86
CA SER A 706 17.69 9.85 10.66
C SER A 706 16.58 10.04 9.62
N VAL A 707 16.31 11.28 9.20
CA VAL A 707 15.21 11.64 8.31
C VAL A 707 15.67 12.74 7.35
N GLY A 708 15.22 12.72 6.09
CA GLY A 708 15.50 13.77 5.10
C GLY A 708 16.44 13.32 3.98
N TYR A 709 16.90 14.28 3.18
CA TYR A 709 17.60 14.04 1.91
C TYR A 709 18.99 14.69 1.84
N GLY A 710 19.55 15.04 2.99
CA GLY A 710 20.84 15.71 3.09
C GLY A 710 20.79 17.20 2.78
N TYR A 711 21.97 17.80 2.62
CA TYR A 711 22.17 19.23 2.44
C TYR A 711 21.97 19.66 0.99
N GLY A 712 21.86 18.73 0.06
CA GLY A 712 21.38 18.96 -1.31
C GLY A 712 22.45 19.36 -2.33
N PRO A 713 22.05 19.65 -3.59
CA PRO A 713 22.96 19.93 -4.69
C PRO A 713 23.57 21.33 -4.58
N GLY A 714 24.85 21.47 -4.95
CA GLY A 714 25.43 22.79 -5.23
C GLY A 714 24.86 23.39 -6.52
N ILE A 715 24.20 24.54 -6.42
CA ILE A 715 23.61 25.25 -7.55
C ILE A 715 24.27 26.63 -7.69
N GLY A 716 24.61 27.01 -8.92
CA GLY A 716 25.11 28.35 -9.24
C GLY A 716 25.20 28.57 -10.74
N LYS A 717 25.21 29.84 -11.14
CA LYS A 717 25.36 30.24 -12.55
C LYS A 717 26.77 29.82 -12.99
N ASP A 718 26.84 28.95 -14.00
CA ASP A 718 28.08 28.36 -14.55
C ASP A 718 28.66 27.13 -13.80
N PHE A 719 27.98 26.62 -12.76
CA PHE A 719 28.37 25.36 -12.12
C PHE A 719 27.68 24.16 -12.78
N ASN A 720 28.46 23.35 -13.52
CA ASN A 720 27.95 22.27 -14.36
C ASN A 720 28.17 20.85 -13.79
N LYS A 721 28.55 20.73 -12.51
CA LYS A 721 28.69 19.44 -11.83
C LYS A 721 27.51 19.24 -10.87
N LEU A 722 26.94 18.04 -10.80
CA LEU A 722 25.92 17.71 -9.80
C LEU A 722 26.59 17.05 -8.60
N ILE A 723 26.84 17.84 -7.56
CA ILE A 723 27.46 17.40 -6.31
C ILE A 723 26.52 17.71 -5.15
N MET A 724 26.13 16.66 -4.44
CA MET A 724 25.27 16.70 -3.27
C MET A 724 26.11 16.65 -2.00
N ILE A 725 25.70 17.41 -0.98
CA ILE A 725 26.31 17.36 0.34
C ILE A 725 25.46 16.56 1.32
N ILE A 726 26.12 15.72 2.10
CA ILE A 726 25.61 15.10 3.34
C ILE A 726 26.49 15.50 4.52
N SER A 727 26.01 15.31 5.74
CA SER A 727 26.79 15.52 6.95
C SER A 727 27.61 14.27 7.26
N ARG A 728 28.74 14.43 7.97
CA ARG A 728 29.45 13.27 8.54
C ARG A 728 28.58 12.48 9.52
N ALA A 729 27.59 13.15 10.13
CA ALA A 729 26.61 12.54 11.03
C ALA A 729 25.39 11.94 10.30
N SER A 730 25.35 11.97 8.96
CA SER A 730 24.23 11.42 8.19
C SER A 730 24.13 9.91 8.34
N GLY A 731 22.96 9.45 8.78
CA GLY A 731 22.64 8.04 8.86
C GLY A 731 22.29 7.45 7.49
N ALA A 732 22.31 6.12 7.39
CA ALA A 732 21.90 5.37 6.21
C ALA A 732 20.58 5.87 5.57
N PRO A 733 19.50 6.22 6.32
CA PRO A 733 18.27 6.75 5.71
C PRO A 733 18.45 8.10 4.99
N VAL A 734 19.26 9.01 5.55
CA VAL A 734 19.54 10.31 4.93
C VAL A 734 20.45 10.17 3.72
N ILE A 735 21.39 9.22 3.78
CA ILE A 735 22.27 8.88 2.66
C ILE A 735 21.45 8.29 1.49
N GLU A 736 20.54 7.36 1.78
CA GLU A 736 19.58 6.84 0.80
C GLU A 736 18.77 7.98 0.18
N GLY A 737 18.22 8.88 1.00
CA GLY A 737 17.50 10.06 0.55
C GLY A 737 18.35 10.95 -0.36
N ALA A 738 19.58 11.26 0.01
CA ALA A 738 20.48 12.11 -0.78
C ALA A 738 20.81 11.50 -2.16
N ILE A 739 20.99 10.18 -2.25
CA ILE A 739 21.23 9.48 -3.53
C ILE A 739 19.97 9.52 -4.40
N LYS A 740 18.78 9.29 -3.83
CA LYS A 740 17.51 9.41 -4.56
C LYS A 740 17.26 10.83 -5.05
N PHE A 741 17.57 11.83 -4.21
CA PHE A 741 17.48 13.24 -4.59
C PHE A 741 18.45 13.57 -5.74
N ALA A 742 19.68 13.05 -5.71
CA ALA A 742 20.61 13.20 -6.84
C ALA A 742 20.05 12.59 -8.14
N ALA A 743 19.50 11.38 -8.06
CA ALA A 743 18.94 10.68 -9.22
C ALA A 743 17.73 11.43 -9.81
N GLU A 744 16.87 12.00 -8.98
CA GLU A 744 15.74 12.84 -9.41
C GLU A 744 16.21 14.06 -10.20
N LEU A 745 17.27 14.73 -9.73
CA LEU A 745 17.88 15.88 -10.41
C LEU A 745 18.54 15.49 -11.74
N VAL A 746 19.12 14.29 -11.85
CA VAL A 746 19.66 13.75 -13.11
C VAL A 746 18.54 13.48 -14.11
N ASN A 747 17.47 12.82 -13.67
CA ASN A 747 16.34 12.43 -14.52
C ASN A 747 15.64 13.64 -15.15
N ASN A 748 15.55 14.75 -14.42
CA ASN A 748 14.91 15.98 -14.88
C ASN A 748 15.89 16.99 -15.52
N ASP A 749 17.14 16.61 -15.75
CA ASP A 749 18.21 17.48 -16.27
C ASP A 749 18.28 18.84 -15.57
N VAL A 750 18.66 18.81 -14.28
CA VAL A 750 18.84 20.01 -13.46
C VAL A 750 19.75 21.05 -14.12
N HIS A 751 20.72 20.64 -14.94
CA HIS A 751 21.61 21.58 -15.63
C HIS A 751 20.90 22.36 -16.73
N ASN A 752 20.00 21.71 -17.49
CA ASN A 752 19.17 22.41 -18.45
C ASN A 752 18.18 23.36 -17.76
N ILE A 753 17.48 22.89 -16.72
CA ILE A 753 16.56 23.72 -15.93
C ILE A 753 17.28 24.93 -15.34
N SER A 754 18.47 24.72 -14.77
CA SER A 754 19.30 25.79 -14.21
C SER A 754 19.63 26.85 -15.27
N LYS A 755 20.09 26.44 -16.47
CA LYS A 755 20.38 27.36 -17.57
C LYS A 755 19.16 28.16 -18.02
N GLU A 756 18.01 27.51 -18.15
CA GLU A 756 16.76 28.16 -18.55
C GLU A 756 16.29 29.18 -17.51
N GLU A 757 16.34 28.84 -16.23
CA GLU A 757 15.91 29.74 -15.15
C GLU A 757 16.88 30.92 -14.96
N PHE A 758 18.19 30.71 -15.08
CA PHE A 758 19.16 31.81 -15.10
C PHE A 758 18.94 32.75 -16.28
N ALA A 759 18.64 32.22 -17.48
CA ALA A 759 18.29 33.06 -18.62
C ALA A 759 17.01 33.89 -18.37
N LYS A 760 15.98 33.29 -17.75
CA LYS A 760 14.74 34.00 -17.39
C LYS A 760 14.98 35.13 -16.39
N VAL A 761 15.73 34.87 -15.31
CA VAL A 761 15.98 35.90 -14.29
C VAL A 761 16.86 37.03 -14.82
N GLU A 762 17.83 36.72 -15.70
CA GLU A 762 18.68 37.72 -16.35
C GLU A 762 17.90 38.64 -17.29
N ASN A 763 16.98 38.07 -18.07
CA ASN A 763 16.07 38.84 -18.91
C ASN A 763 15.18 39.80 -18.10
N ALA A 764 14.89 39.47 -16.84
CA ALA A 764 14.18 40.34 -15.89
C ALA A 764 15.10 41.36 -15.18
N GLY A 765 16.35 41.53 -15.63
CA GLY A 765 17.26 42.53 -15.08
C GLY A 765 17.87 42.16 -13.73
N PHE A 766 18.19 40.87 -13.51
CA PHE A 766 18.75 40.38 -12.24
C PHE A 766 19.93 41.22 -11.72
N ASN A 767 20.91 41.48 -12.57
CA ASN A 767 22.10 42.26 -12.20
C ASN A 767 21.76 43.69 -11.75
N GLU A 768 20.75 44.32 -12.35
CA GLU A 768 20.31 45.66 -11.97
C GLU A 768 19.66 45.67 -10.57
N VAL A 769 18.85 44.65 -10.28
CA VAL A 769 18.21 44.49 -8.97
C VAL A 769 19.28 44.27 -7.90
N LEU A 770 20.27 43.41 -8.16
CA LEU A 770 21.37 43.17 -7.23
C LEU A 770 22.25 44.41 -7.03
N GLN A 771 22.53 45.20 -8.08
CA GLN A 771 23.26 46.46 -7.96
C GLN A 771 22.46 47.52 -7.19
N GLY A 772 21.13 47.54 -7.34
CA GLY A 772 20.24 48.43 -6.60
C GLY A 772 20.32 48.24 -5.08
N LEU A 773 20.48 46.99 -4.63
CA LEU A 773 20.66 46.65 -3.21
C LEU A 773 21.94 47.25 -2.60
N LYS A 774 23.01 47.39 -3.40
CA LYS A 774 24.28 47.98 -2.96
C LYS A 774 24.21 49.49 -2.75
N LYS A 775 23.29 50.19 -3.44
CA LYS A 775 23.10 51.65 -3.31
C LYS A 775 22.21 52.06 -2.12
N SER A 776 21.51 51.12 -1.50
CA SER A 776 20.57 51.38 -0.39
C SER A 776 21.17 51.27 1.02
N LYS A 777 22.49 51.09 1.18
CA LYS A 777 23.15 51.29 2.48
C LYS A 777 23.13 52.79 2.83
N PRO A 778 22.66 53.21 4.02
CA PRO A 778 22.92 54.56 4.50
C PRO A 778 24.44 54.73 4.62
N GLU A 779 24.98 55.82 4.06
CA GLU A 779 26.34 56.25 4.37
C GLU A 779 26.44 56.47 5.88
N SER A 780 27.01 55.51 6.60
CA SER A 780 27.55 55.76 7.93
C SER A 780 28.82 56.58 7.75
N THR A 781 28.73 57.85 8.11
CA THR A 781 29.87 58.74 8.32
C THR A 781 30.90 58.08 9.25
N THR A 782 32.02 57.61 8.69
CA THR A 782 33.32 57.55 9.38
C THR A 782 34.43 57.38 8.35
N THR A 783 35.25 58.42 8.25
CA THR A 783 36.64 58.53 7.77
C THR A 783 37.25 57.42 6.90
N SER A 784 37.78 57.87 5.76
CA SER A 784 38.77 57.20 4.92
C SER A 784 39.92 56.57 5.71
N GLU A 785 40.09 55.25 5.59
CA GLU A 785 41.36 54.57 5.84
C GLU A 785 41.83 53.86 4.56
N GLU A 786 43.14 53.87 4.35
CA GLU A 786 43.85 53.45 3.14
C GLU A 786 43.60 51.98 2.78
N LYS A 787 43.34 51.72 1.49
CA LYS A 787 43.27 50.36 0.94
C LYS A 787 44.63 49.68 1.05
N VAL A 788 44.74 48.61 1.81
CA VAL A 788 45.98 47.84 1.99
C VAL A 788 46.24 46.99 0.74
N GLU A 789 47.42 47.12 0.13
CA GLU A 789 47.79 46.34 -1.06
C GLU A 789 48.27 44.93 -0.65
N ALA A 790 47.77 43.89 -1.33
CA ALA A 790 48.10 42.50 -1.00
C ALA A 790 49.60 42.21 -1.22
N PRO A 791 50.28 41.51 -0.28
CA PRO A 791 51.66 41.06 -0.45
C PRO A 791 51.84 40.11 -1.65
N GLU A 792 53.09 39.79 -2.01
CA GLU A 792 53.39 38.84 -3.08
C GLU A 792 52.70 37.48 -2.81
N LYS A 793 52.05 36.92 -3.83
CA LYS A 793 51.18 35.76 -3.69
C LYS A 793 51.96 34.52 -3.24
N GLU A 794 51.54 33.92 -2.14
CA GLU A 794 52.06 32.66 -1.60
C GLU A 794 51.05 31.51 -1.75
N VAL A 795 51.51 30.26 -1.70
CA VAL A 795 50.62 29.10 -1.63
C VAL A 795 50.08 28.98 -0.21
N VAL A 796 48.77 29.17 -0.05
CA VAL A 796 48.08 29.12 1.24
C VAL A 796 47.37 27.77 1.40
N THR A 797 47.82 26.95 2.36
CA THR A 797 47.26 25.59 2.60
C THR A 797 46.72 25.38 4.01
N GLU A 798 47.06 26.26 4.96
CA GLU A 798 46.61 26.18 6.35
C GLU A 798 45.40 27.08 6.59
N GLN A 799 44.49 26.66 7.46
CA GLN A 799 43.23 27.35 7.75
C GLN A 799 43.20 27.86 9.19
N ILE A 800 42.83 29.13 9.38
CA ILE A 800 42.55 29.73 10.68
C ILE A 800 41.05 30.00 10.77
N SER A 801 40.37 29.29 11.66
CA SER A 801 38.91 29.37 11.87
C SER A 801 38.55 30.26 13.07
N GLY A 802 37.26 30.62 13.18
CA GLY A 802 36.73 31.33 14.35
C GLY A 802 36.57 32.84 14.16
N ILE A 803 36.67 33.32 12.92
CA ILE A 803 36.51 34.72 12.53
C ILE A 803 35.04 34.96 12.15
N ASP A 804 34.47 36.08 12.58
CA ASP A 804 33.12 36.47 12.16
C ASP A 804 33.12 36.83 10.66
N VAL A 805 32.03 36.50 9.96
CA VAL A 805 31.93 36.74 8.51
C VAL A 805 31.96 38.21 8.18
N MET A 806 31.51 39.07 9.09
CA MET A 806 31.54 40.52 8.93
C MET A 806 32.96 41.09 9.03
N ASP A 807 33.85 40.37 9.70
CA ASP A 807 35.22 40.79 10.01
C ASP A 807 36.27 40.09 9.13
N LEU A 808 35.84 39.24 8.20
CA LEU A 808 36.71 38.36 7.41
C LEU A 808 37.69 39.13 6.51
N GLU A 809 37.19 40.17 5.84
CA GLU A 809 38.03 41.02 4.98
C GLU A 809 39.00 41.85 5.82
N ASP A 810 38.54 42.39 6.96
CA ASP A 810 39.37 43.16 7.89
C ASP A 810 40.49 42.29 8.51
N ALA A 811 40.19 41.03 8.81
CA ALA A 811 41.17 40.05 9.29
C ALA A 811 42.26 39.75 8.24
N VAL A 812 41.89 39.62 6.96
CA VAL A 812 42.84 39.47 5.86
C VAL A 812 43.70 40.72 5.69
N GLU A 813 43.08 41.91 5.77
CA GLU A 813 43.80 43.18 5.68
C GLU A 813 44.82 43.37 6.82
N VAL A 814 44.52 42.91 8.05
CA VAL A 814 45.49 42.94 9.15
C VAL A 814 46.74 42.10 8.83
N LEU A 815 46.58 40.95 8.17
CA LEU A 815 47.72 40.13 7.75
C LEU A 815 48.49 40.79 6.60
N TRP A 816 47.79 41.41 5.65
CA TRP A 816 48.42 42.17 4.56
C TRP A 816 49.22 43.37 5.09
N LYS A 817 48.70 44.13 6.08
CA LYS A 817 49.43 45.21 6.77
C LYS A 817 50.73 44.71 7.41
N ASN A 818 50.78 43.44 7.79
CA ASN A 818 51.95 42.77 8.37
C ASN A 818 52.82 42.00 7.35
N LYS A 819 52.60 42.24 6.05
CA LYS A 819 53.32 41.61 4.92
C LYS A 819 53.17 40.09 4.85
N ILE A 820 52.03 39.55 5.29
CA ILE A 820 51.70 38.13 5.18
C ILE A 820 50.62 37.99 4.12
N TYR A 821 50.88 37.19 3.07
CA TYR A 821 49.84 36.87 2.10
C TYR A 821 48.80 35.95 2.74
N ALA A 822 47.53 36.35 2.64
CA ALA A 822 46.40 35.62 3.17
C ALA A 822 45.21 35.76 2.23
N GLU A 823 44.37 34.74 2.16
CA GLU A 823 43.13 34.74 1.37
C GLU A 823 41.93 34.46 2.31
N SER A 824 40.80 35.12 2.06
CA SER A 824 39.55 34.80 2.76
C SER A 824 38.95 33.50 2.21
N GLY A 825 38.35 32.70 3.08
CA GLY A 825 37.74 31.42 2.73
C GLY A 825 36.60 31.04 3.66
N MET A 826 35.97 29.91 3.36
CA MET A 826 34.82 29.42 4.13
C MET A 826 35.02 27.93 4.49
N GLY A 827 35.14 27.65 5.79
CA GLY A 827 35.35 26.30 6.33
C GLY A 827 34.05 25.67 6.87
N CYS A 828 34.13 24.39 7.25
CA CYS A 828 32.97 23.61 7.71
C CYS A 828 32.29 24.17 8.98
N THR A 829 32.96 25.04 9.73
CA THR A 829 32.47 25.60 11.00
C THR A 829 32.31 27.12 10.97
N GLY A 830 32.53 27.78 9.83
CA GLY A 830 32.50 29.23 9.73
C GLY A 830 33.61 29.81 8.84
N PRO A 831 33.71 31.15 8.77
CA PRO A 831 34.71 31.84 7.97
C PRO A 831 36.14 31.47 8.40
N ILE A 832 37.02 31.33 7.40
CA ILE A 832 38.42 30.96 7.61
C ILE A 832 39.33 31.93 6.88
N VAL A 833 40.53 32.12 7.42
CA VAL A 833 41.63 32.80 6.72
C VAL A 833 42.67 31.76 6.32
N LEU A 834 43.02 31.74 5.04
CA LEU A 834 44.00 30.84 4.44
C LEU A 834 45.38 31.49 4.46
N VAL A 835 46.37 30.80 5.00
CA VAL A 835 47.77 31.25 5.07
C VAL A 835 48.74 30.15 4.68
N SER A 836 49.98 30.52 4.34
CA SER A 836 51.05 29.53 4.10
C SER A 836 51.46 28.84 5.40
N PRO A 837 51.90 27.56 5.36
CA PRO A 837 52.32 26.82 6.56
C PRO A 837 53.37 27.54 7.41
N THR A 838 54.26 28.30 6.77
CA THR A 838 55.34 29.04 7.43
C THR A 838 54.84 30.24 8.24
N ASN A 839 53.66 30.79 7.90
CA ASN A 839 53.09 31.98 8.52
C ASN A 839 51.96 31.68 9.53
N LEU A 840 51.54 30.42 9.69
CA LEU A 840 50.38 30.03 10.51
C LEU A 840 50.42 30.58 11.95
N GLU A 841 51.48 30.31 12.70
CA GLU A 841 51.63 30.73 14.10
C GLU A 841 51.63 32.25 14.25
N LYS A 842 52.32 32.94 13.33
CA LYS A 842 52.41 34.40 13.34
C LYS A 842 51.07 35.05 12.99
N SER A 843 50.35 34.49 12.02
CA SER A 843 49.01 34.95 11.62
C SER A 843 48.00 34.75 12.75
N ARG A 844 48.04 33.61 13.47
CA ARG A 844 47.19 33.38 14.65
C ARG A 844 47.45 34.42 15.73
N ALA A 845 48.71 34.67 16.08
CA ALA A 845 49.06 35.67 17.10
C ALA A 845 48.54 37.08 16.76
N LEU A 846 48.69 37.51 15.50
CA LEU A 846 48.21 38.82 15.03
C LEU A 846 46.68 38.92 15.05
N LEU A 847 45.97 37.86 14.68
CA LEU A 847 44.51 37.83 14.69
C LEU A 847 43.94 37.76 16.11
N ILE A 848 44.62 37.11 17.06
CA ILE A 848 44.30 37.15 18.50
C ILE A 848 44.50 38.56 19.05
N GLU A 849 45.64 39.20 18.74
CA GLU A 849 45.93 40.58 19.17
C GLU A 849 44.89 41.58 18.64
N ALA A 850 44.47 41.41 17.38
CA ALA A 850 43.42 42.19 16.74
C ALA A 850 41.99 41.80 17.17
N LYS A 851 41.85 40.79 18.04
CA LYS A 851 40.58 40.28 18.58
C LYS A 851 39.60 39.70 17.55
N PHE A 852 40.12 39.25 16.40
CA PHE A 852 39.31 38.54 15.40
C PHE A 852 39.07 37.07 15.77
N ILE A 853 39.94 36.50 16.60
CA ILE A 853 39.81 35.13 17.13
C ILE A 853 40.20 35.11 18.63
N SER A 854 39.65 34.18 19.39
CA SER A 854 40.04 33.92 20.79
C SER A 854 41.25 32.97 20.87
N GLU A 855 42.01 33.02 21.98
CA GLU A 855 43.18 32.15 22.26
C GLU A 855 42.96 30.66 21.97
#